data_AF-A0A813HG58-F1
#
_entry.id   AF-A0A813HG58-F1
#
_cell.length_a   1.000
_cell.length_b   1.000
_cell.length_c   1.000
_cell.angle_alpha   90.00
_cell.angle_beta   90.00
_cell.angle_gamma   90.00
#
_symmetry.space_group_name_H-M   'P 1'
#
loop_
_entity.id
_entity.type
_entity.pdbx_description
1 polymer ?
#
loop_
_entity_poly.entity_id
_entity_poly.type
_entity_poly.pdbx_seq_one_letter_code
_entity_poly.pdbx_strand_id
1 'polypeptide(L)'
;MATARTRERFTGTYRCGSERTGGHPAEKAAVNQWLAELAVAAASFASGVQDAGDLNRHHKKQRGLWSLLLETRELRTLAALRSAATARGMKPSELFVVIPNPSAEECSAMAAAAPESHTFPCTSHSLLSDLAGVCSRDASTVPAADKSSVCESGTEDDELQAGSGAAADVRLDYCGTLDSLAGRRRQADIETLFSGGLLLRPGLSKEARWQLGRGLCAERPVGVATRLAAEAFAAAAGDDVRALALEGCKLLPVTSALQAHSARSKIVTALPSHLDAAIAQELRRVRHPSTPLLEKAASPAKGRFQEVCTSSLDSGLVYFTPALMAHLGSDVPIEPFDAVWLGCESGRSCTAAELRECDKWAHLNVLLSRQLLNPEALLAISVSVSSSSEFWHGAAVDWILEGARRACHRYGYGVANTSAIRFEANAPRVIAVLRLGSASSDALALGPAPALGAIPVKGWDYAARWDQEREPSPTAEVARHRLLVPYITALLRSAGSDSVLLHEPGFSATAPALRGCVGRLLCCAASDTVSENQLWRRGFSVSRLSGDADVVLSVDEVLPTSAAGGSTSVELGLIDALVLLDDCGVAAWRAHWGALVAARLRAARARLRSEGSCDAQGFILILLCEGSDAAALPSFVEEFLVEAGGELEATLDVRVSFKQGSRRWGFASLKLAVAEVGSGSELSLARSELQLWAKQHS
;
A
#
# COMPACT_ATOMS: atom_id res chain seq x y z
N MET A 1 -7.29 30.30 -45.06
CA MET A 1 -8.61 30.20 -44.39
C MET A 1 -8.43 29.46 -43.07
N ALA A 2 -8.13 30.19 -41.99
CA ALA A 2 -8.13 29.66 -40.63
C ALA A 2 -9.56 29.71 -40.08
N THR A 3 -10.09 28.58 -39.63
CA THR A 3 -11.50 28.42 -39.25
C THR A 3 -11.81 29.07 -37.90
N ALA A 4 -13.02 29.63 -37.78
CA ALA A 4 -13.53 30.39 -36.64
C ALA A 4 -13.46 29.69 -35.25
N ARG A 5 -13.06 28.42 -35.17
CA ARG A 5 -12.88 27.66 -33.92
C ARG A 5 -11.70 28.14 -33.07
N THR A 6 -10.68 28.77 -33.64
CA THR A 6 -9.52 29.25 -32.86
C THR A 6 -9.83 30.55 -32.10
N ARG A 7 -10.82 31.35 -32.55
CA ARG A 7 -11.21 32.60 -31.87
C ARG A 7 -12.12 32.39 -30.66
N GLU A 8 -12.94 31.33 -30.62
CA GLU A 8 -13.80 31.04 -29.45
C GLU A 8 -13.02 30.54 -28.22
N ARG A 9 -11.79 30.04 -28.39
CA ARG A 9 -10.92 29.65 -27.26
C ARG A 9 -10.36 30.82 -26.46
N PHE A 10 -10.32 32.03 -27.01
CA PHE A 10 -9.71 33.19 -26.36
C PHE A 10 -10.70 34.06 -25.57
N THR A 11 -12.01 33.88 -25.77
CA THR A 11 -13.06 34.63 -25.04
C THR A 11 -14.04 33.74 -24.27
N GLY A 12 -14.02 32.41 -24.47
CA GLY A 12 -14.91 31.45 -23.81
C GLY A 12 -14.30 30.78 -22.59
N THR A 13 -15.10 30.62 -21.53
CA THR A 13 -14.84 29.80 -20.34
C THR A 13 -14.32 28.40 -20.71
N TYR A 14 -13.16 28.04 -20.17
CA TYR A 14 -12.52 26.74 -20.35
C TYR A 14 -13.41 25.62 -19.80
N ARG A 15 -13.83 24.67 -20.65
CA ARG A 15 -14.36 23.38 -20.19
C ARG A 15 -13.18 22.50 -19.76
N CYS A 16 -12.90 22.48 -18.45
CA CYS A 16 -12.09 21.40 -17.89
C CYS A 16 -12.77 20.06 -18.14
N GLY A 17 -11.97 19.03 -18.42
CA GLY A 17 -12.45 17.66 -18.51
C GLY A 17 -13.18 17.27 -17.22
N SER A 18 -14.42 16.85 -17.40
CA SER A 18 -15.42 16.46 -16.39
C SER A 18 -16.11 17.60 -15.64
N GLU A 19 -17.38 17.82 -15.98
CA GLU A 19 -18.39 18.50 -15.16
C GLU A 19 -18.69 17.76 -13.82
N ARG A 20 -17.80 16.85 -13.36
CA ARG A 20 -17.97 16.07 -12.13
C ARG A 20 -17.09 16.50 -10.97
N THR A 21 -16.07 17.33 -11.19
CA THR A 21 -15.31 17.94 -10.09
C THR A 21 -15.59 19.44 -10.08
N GLY A 22 -16.64 19.82 -9.34
CA GLY A 22 -17.06 21.21 -9.16
C GLY A 22 -16.07 22.04 -8.34
N GLY A 23 -14.92 22.37 -8.91
CA GLY A 23 -14.04 23.40 -8.36
C GLY A 23 -14.69 24.77 -8.57
N HIS A 24 -14.95 25.51 -7.49
CA HIS A 24 -15.64 26.79 -7.55
C HIS A 24 -14.70 27.85 -8.17
N PRO A 25 -15.12 28.68 -9.14
CA PRO A 25 -14.30 29.76 -9.70
C PRO A 25 -13.69 30.70 -8.65
N ALA A 26 -14.35 30.84 -7.50
CA ALA A 26 -13.89 31.59 -6.35
C ALA A 26 -12.69 30.94 -5.64
N GLU A 27 -12.65 29.62 -5.53
CA GLU A 27 -11.52 28.88 -4.93
C GLU A 27 -10.26 29.05 -5.78
N LYS A 28 -10.40 29.02 -7.10
CA LYS A 28 -9.28 29.24 -8.03
C LYS A 28 -8.75 30.67 -7.99
N ALA A 29 -9.63 31.67 -7.87
CA ALA A 29 -9.23 33.06 -7.68
C ALA A 29 -8.48 33.26 -6.35
N ALA A 30 -8.95 32.65 -5.26
CA ALA A 30 -8.29 32.68 -3.96
C ALA A 30 -6.92 32.00 -3.99
N VAL A 31 -6.81 30.84 -4.65
CA VAL A 31 -5.52 30.16 -4.88
C VAL A 31 -4.56 31.04 -5.68
N ASN A 32 -5.02 31.67 -6.76
CA ASN A 32 -4.18 32.57 -7.58
C ASN A 32 -3.69 33.79 -6.79
N GLN A 33 -4.55 34.38 -5.95
CA GLN A 33 -4.19 35.51 -5.07
C GLN A 33 -3.15 35.09 -4.02
N TRP A 34 -3.37 33.95 -3.36
CA TRP A 34 -2.43 33.40 -2.38
C TRP A 34 -1.07 33.05 -3.00
N LEU A 35 -1.07 32.45 -4.19
CA LEU A 35 0.15 32.16 -4.95
C LEU A 35 0.90 33.45 -5.31
N ALA A 36 0.18 34.50 -5.69
CA ALA A 36 0.76 35.82 -5.93
C ALA A 36 1.47 36.36 -4.68
N GLU A 37 0.85 36.26 -3.50
CA GLU A 37 1.43 36.71 -2.23
C GLU A 37 2.70 35.93 -1.84
N LEU A 38 2.74 34.62 -2.11
CA LEU A 38 3.87 33.74 -1.79
C LEU A 38 5.13 34.04 -2.63
N ALA A 39 4.97 34.25 -3.94
CA ALA A 39 6.09 34.64 -4.81
C ALA A 39 6.73 35.96 -4.35
N VAL A 40 5.88 36.89 -3.92
CA VAL A 40 6.37 38.20 -3.48
C VAL A 40 7.04 38.11 -2.11
N ALA A 41 6.60 37.22 -1.22
CA ALA A 41 7.30 36.90 0.02
C ALA A 41 8.69 36.29 -0.24
N ALA A 42 8.80 35.36 -1.19
CA ALA A 42 10.08 34.79 -1.61
C ALA A 42 11.03 35.85 -2.20
N ALA A 43 10.51 36.78 -3.00
CA ALA A 43 11.28 37.91 -3.53
C ALA A 43 11.76 38.89 -2.45
N SER A 44 10.91 39.17 -1.45
CA SER A 44 11.26 40.05 -0.32
C SER A 44 12.31 39.41 0.60
N PHE A 45 12.30 38.07 0.72
CA PHE A 45 13.32 37.32 1.45
C PHE A 45 14.68 37.36 0.74
N ALA A 46 14.68 37.25 -0.59
CA ALA A 46 15.89 37.37 -1.39
C ALA A 46 16.54 38.76 -1.31
N SER A 47 15.75 39.83 -1.14
CA SER A 47 16.24 41.20 -0.99
C SER A 47 16.62 41.59 0.45
N GLY A 48 16.12 40.87 1.45
CA GLY A 48 16.35 41.13 2.89
C GLY A 48 17.63 40.54 3.50
N VAL A 49 18.42 39.75 2.75
CA VAL A 49 19.71 39.23 3.23
C VAL A 49 20.76 40.35 3.24
N GLN A 50 20.73 41.20 4.26
CA GLN A 50 21.63 42.35 4.39
C GLN A 50 23.03 42.02 4.96
N ASP A 51 23.25 40.81 5.49
CA ASP A 51 24.54 40.38 6.07
C ASP A 51 25.45 39.58 5.11
N ALA A 52 25.28 39.78 3.80
CA ALA A 52 26.07 39.10 2.76
C ALA A 52 27.29 39.93 2.32
N GLY A 53 28.22 40.18 3.26
CA GLY A 53 29.52 40.81 2.96
C GLY A 53 30.38 40.02 1.96
N ASP A 54 30.18 38.70 1.87
CA ASP A 54 31.03 37.80 1.06
C ASP A 54 30.37 37.26 -0.23
N LEU A 55 29.04 37.29 -0.38
CA LEU A 55 28.38 36.86 -1.63
C LEU A 55 28.37 37.95 -2.71
N ASN A 56 28.65 39.21 -2.35
CA ASN A 56 28.49 40.37 -3.23
C ASN A 56 29.66 40.66 -4.19
N ARG A 57 30.81 39.96 -4.07
CA ARG A 57 31.96 40.23 -4.96
C ARG A 57 31.94 39.47 -6.30
N HIS A 58 31.14 38.40 -6.42
CA HIS A 58 31.03 37.64 -7.69
C HIS A 58 29.65 37.67 -8.37
N HIS A 59 28.63 38.29 -7.77
CA HIS A 59 27.27 38.36 -8.33
C HIS A 59 26.76 39.78 -8.63
N LYS A 60 27.66 40.71 -9.01
CA LYS A 60 27.31 42.11 -9.34
C LYS A 60 26.49 42.32 -10.62
N LYS A 61 26.11 41.26 -11.34
CA LYS A 61 25.00 41.29 -12.29
C LYS A 61 23.79 40.71 -11.56
N GLN A 62 22.87 41.58 -11.13
CA GLN A 62 21.57 41.19 -10.57
C GLN A 62 20.94 40.15 -11.51
N ARG A 63 20.97 38.88 -11.11
CA ARG A 63 20.22 37.82 -11.79
C ARG A 63 18.79 37.92 -11.26
N GLY A 64 17.85 38.22 -12.15
CA GLY A 64 16.42 38.35 -11.80
C GLY A 64 15.93 37.08 -11.10
N LEU A 65 14.94 37.25 -10.21
CA LEU A 65 14.21 36.09 -9.68
C LEU A 65 13.52 35.41 -10.86
N TRP A 66 13.77 34.11 -11.04
CA TRP A 66 13.05 33.30 -12.00
C TRP A 66 12.05 32.38 -11.30
N SER A 67 10.81 32.38 -11.80
CA SER A 67 9.68 31.55 -11.40
C SER A 67 9.40 30.52 -12.48
N LEU A 68 9.44 29.24 -12.13
CA LEU A 68 9.12 28.16 -13.06
C LEU A 68 7.66 27.74 -12.88
N LEU A 69 6.82 27.95 -13.90
CA LEU A 69 5.40 27.59 -13.91
C LEU A 69 5.17 26.31 -14.71
N LEU A 70 5.18 25.17 -14.04
CA LEU A 70 5.00 23.89 -14.71
C LEU A 70 3.50 23.60 -14.88
N GLU A 71 3.07 23.44 -16.14
CA GLU A 71 1.72 23.04 -16.59
C GLU A 71 0.60 24.09 -16.46
N THR A 72 0.90 25.37 -16.24
CA THR A 72 -0.12 26.42 -16.32
C THR A 72 -0.40 26.75 -17.78
N ARG A 73 -1.52 26.25 -18.33
CA ARG A 73 -2.02 26.68 -19.66
C ARG A 73 -2.73 28.04 -19.63
N GLU A 74 -2.76 28.69 -18.47
CA GLU A 74 -3.65 29.82 -18.22
C GLU A 74 -2.90 31.15 -18.14
N LEU A 75 -3.13 32.00 -19.15
CA LEU A 75 -2.70 33.41 -19.19
C LEU A 75 -3.14 34.19 -17.93
N ARG A 76 -4.21 33.76 -17.25
CA ARG A 76 -4.70 34.37 -16.01
C ARG A 76 -3.72 34.21 -14.84
N THR A 77 -3.06 33.07 -14.73
CA THR A 77 -2.06 32.81 -13.67
C THR A 77 -0.83 33.69 -13.88
N LEU A 78 -0.40 33.83 -15.14
CA LEU A 78 0.68 34.74 -15.53
C LEU A 78 0.33 36.21 -15.25
N ALA A 79 -0.89 36.63 -15.60
CA ALA A 79 -1.36 38.00 -15.32
C ALA A 79 -1.45 38.30 -13.82
N ALA A 80 -1.93 37.35 -13.01
CA ALA A 80 -2.00 37.50 -11.56
C ALA A 80 -0.61 37.65 -10.92
N LEU A 81 0.35 36.83 -11.38
CA LEU A 81 1.75 36.92 -10.96
C LEU A 81 2.38 38.28 -11.27
N ARG A 82 2.18 38.78 -12.49
CA ARG A 82 2.70 40.08 -12.90
C ARG A 82 2.05 41.23 -12.13
N SER A 83 0.73 41.15 -11.91
CA SER A 83 0.00 42.14 -11.12
C SER A 83 0.53 42.21 -9.69
N ALA A 84 0.78 41.05 -9.07
CA ALA A 84 1.34 40.96 -7.72
C ALA A 84 2.78 41.48 -7.63
N ALA A 85 3.63 41.16 -8.61
CA ALA A 85 5.00 41.70 -8.69
C ALA A 85 4.99 43.23 -8.84
N THR A 86 4.13 43.75 -9.73
CA THR A 86 3.99 45.20 -9.98
C THR A 86 3.46 45.93 -8.76
N ALA A 87 2.49 45.36 -8.02
CA ALA A 87 1.93 45.95 -6.82
C ALA A 87 2.96 46.16 -5.69
N ARG A 88 4.12 45.49 -5.74
CA ARG A 88 5.24 45.69 -4.80
C ARG A 88 6.45 46.40 -5.42
N GLY A 89 6.27 47.05 -6.55
CA GLY A 89 7.28 47.90 -7.17
C GLY A 89 8.36 47.15 -7.97
N MET A 90 8.22 45.83 -8.20
CA MET A 90 9.08 45.12 -9.14
C MET A 90 8.71 45.50 -10.56
N LYS A 91 9.70 45.76 -11.41
CA LYS A 91 9.43 45.95 -12.84
C LYS A 91 9.09 44.60 -13.44
N PRO A 92 8.10 44.50 -14.36
CA PRO A 92 7.76 43.24 -15.00
C PRO A 92 8.96 42.53 -15.67
N SER A 93 9.94 43.31 -16.17
CA SER A 93 11.19 42.80 -16.75
C SER A 93 12.15 42.14 -15.75
N GLU A 94 11.90 42.26 -14.45
CA GLU A 94 12.71 41.66 -13.38
C GLU A 94 12.17 40.29 -12.94
N LEU A 95 11.00 39.89 -13.44
CA LEU A 95 10.38 38.59 -13.19
C LEU A 95 10.61 37.68 -14.41
N PHE A 96 11.55 36.75 -14.30
CA PHE A 96 11.75 35.73 -15.33
C PHE A 96 10.73 34.61 -15.12
N VAL A 97 9.87 34.35 -16.10
CA VAL A 97 8.87 33.27 -15.99
C VAL A 97 9.15 32.21 -17.05
N VAL A 98 9.33 30.96 -16.62
CA VAL A 98 9.52 29.83 -17.53
C VAL A 98 8.26 28.95 -17.52
N ILE A 99 7.67 28.69 -18.69
CA ILE A 99 6.42 27.93 -18.84
C ILE A 99 6.62 26.78 -19.84
N PRO A 100 6.85 25.53 -19.39
CA PRO A 100 6.82 24.37 -20.27
C PRO A 100 5.39 23.90 -20.57
N ASN A 101 5.28 23.13 -21.64
CA ASN A 101 4.06 22.47 -22.13
C ASN A 101 2.93 23.36 -22.71
N PRO A 102 3.16 24.62 -23.18
CA PRO A 102 2.23 25.25 -24.10
C PRO A 102 2.32 24.63 -25.50
N SER A 103 1.18 24.54 -26.18
CA SER A 103 1.16 24.33 -27.64
C SER A 103 1.81 25.51 -28.37
N ALA A 104 2.24 25.32 -29.62
CA ALA A 104 2.89 26.38 -30.40
C ALA A 104 2.02 27.66 -30.55
N GLU A 105 0.69 27.48 -30.62
CA GLU A 105 -0.27 28.59 -30.63
C GLU A 105 -0.31 29.32 -29.27
N GLU A 106 -0.23 28.58 -28.16
CA GLU A 106 -0.18 29.15 -26.80
C GLU A 106 1.16 29.85 -26.54
N CYS A 107 2.29 29.32 -27.03
CA CYS A 107 3.59 30.01 -26.97
C CYS A 107 3.50 31.38 -27.63
N SER A 108 2.90 31.43 -28.84
CA SER A 108 2.75 32.68 -29.60
C SER A 108 1.86 33.68 -28.85
N ALA A 109 0.78 33.21 -28.23
CA ALA A 109 -0.12 34.06 -27.44
C ALA A 109 0.52 34.55 -26.13
N MET A 110 1.28 33.69 -25.45
CA MET A 110 2.03 34.05 -24.24
C MET A 110 3.16 35.03 -24.55
N ALA A 111 3.92 34.82 -25.62
CA ALA A 111 4.96 35.75 -26.08
C ALA A 111 4.37 37.13 -26.44
N ALA A 112 3.17 37.17 -27.04
CA ALA A 112 2.48 38.43 -27.33
C ALA A 112 1.97 39.14 -26.06
N ALA A 113 1.51 38.38 -25.05
CA ALA A 113 0.94 38.94 -23.81
C ALA A 113 2.00 39.28 -22.74
N ALA A 114 3.12 38.55 -22.76
CA ALA A 114 4.20 38.59 -21.80
C ALA A 114 5.54 38.27 -22.52
N PRO A 115 6.08 39.22 -23.30
CA PRO A 115 7.28 39.02 -24.13
C PRO A 115 8.53 38.70 -23.31
N GLU A 116 8.49 38.94 -22.01
CA GLU A 116 9.55 38.59 -21.05
C GLU A 116 9.42 37.18 -20.43
N SER A 117 8.38 36.40 -20.82
CA SER A 117 8.23 35.00 -20.42
C SER A 117 8.85 34.06 -21.45
N HIS A 118 9.50 33.00 -20.98
CA HIS A 118 10.09 31.96 -21.82
C HIS A 118 9.16 30.74 -21.84
N THR A 119 8.61 30.44 -23.01
CA THR A 119 7.71 29.30 -23.20
C THR A 119 8.39 28.20 -23.99
N PHE A 120 8.37 26.97 -23.48
CA PHE A 120 8.99 25.82 -24.13
C PHE A 120 7.93 24.78 -24.52
N PRO A 121 7.75 24.44 -25.81
CA PRO A 121 6.76 23.46 -26.26
C PRO A 121 7.19 22.01 -25.98
N CYS A 122 7.75 21.75 -24.81
CA CYS A 122 8.16 20.45 -24.32
C CYS A 122 7.43 20.12 -23.02
N THR A 123 7.40 18.84 -22.63
CA THR A 123 6.81 18.45 -21.34
C THR A 123 7.66 18.99 -20.18
N SER A 124 7.02 19.27 -19.04
CA SER A 124 7.70 19.64 -17.79
C SER A 124 8.86 18.68 -17.45
N HIS A 125 8.66 17.38 -17.66
CA HIS A 125 9.66 16.34 -17.38
C HIS A 125 10.90 16.47 -18.26
N SER A 126 10.71 16.72 -19.56
CA SER A 126 11.83 16.92 -20.50
C SER A 126 12.64 18.15 -20.10
N LEU A 127 11.96 19.29 -19.87
CA LEU A 127 12.64 20.52 -19.49
C LEU A 127 13.45 20.36 -18.20
N LEU A 128 12.89 19.69 -17.18
CA LEU A 128 13.57 19.46 -15.91
C LEU A 128 14.77 18.52 -16.04
N SER A 129 14.65 17.47 -16.88
CA SER A 129 15.76 16.58 -17.18
C SER A 129 16.91 17.31 -17.88
N ASP A 130 16.58 18.17 -18.85
CA ASP A 130 17.57 18.94 -19.60
C ASP A 130 18.27 19.97 -18.71
N LEU A 131 17.50 20.71 -17.88
CA LEU A 131 18.04 21.65 -16.90
C LEU A 131 18.93 20.96 -15.86
N ALA A 132 18.52 19.81 -15.33
CA ALA A 132 19.32 19.03 -14.38
C ALA A 132 20.62 18.51 -15.02
N GLY A 133 20.55 18.10 -16.30
CA GLY A 133 21.72 17.69 -17.08
C GLY A 133 22.73 18.83 -17.25
N VAL A 134 22.27 20.03 -17.58
CA VAL A 134 23.11 21.24 -17.70
C VAL A 134 23.76 21.59 -16.37
N CYS A 135 23.00 21.63 -15.27
CA CYS A 135 23.54 21.95 -13.94
C CYS A 135 24.53 20.91 -13.41
N SER A 136 24.40 19.63 -13.80
CA SER A 136 25.30 18.56 -13.38
C SER A 136 26.70 18.64 -14.02
N ARG A 137 26.79 19.17 -15.26
CA ARG A 137 28.04 19.23 -16.02
C ARG A 137 29.01 20.30 -15.51
N ASP A 138 28.50 21.34 -14.85
CA ASP A 138 29.32 22.42 -14.28
C ASP A 138 29.98 22.05 -12.94
N ALA A 139 29.64 20.91 -12.33
CA ALA A 139 30.12 20.55 -11.00
C ALA A 139 31.43 19.72 -10.98
N SER A 140 31.82 19.08 -12.09
CA SER A 140 33.12 18.40 -12.19
C SER A 140 33.44 18.01 -13.64
N THR A 141 34.65 18.35 -14.09
CA THR A 141 35.33 17.89 -15.33
C THR A 141 34.88 18.46 -16.68
N VAL A 142 35.62 19.48 -17.16
CA VAL A 142 35.89 19.67 -18.60
C VAL A 142 37.41 19.50 -18.79
N PRO A 143 37.88 18.41 -19.43
CA PRO A 143 39.26 18.34 -19.91
C PRO A 143 39.43 19.34 -21.04
N ALA A 144 40.52 20.11 -21.02
CA ALA A 144 40.91 20.96 -22.13
C ALA A 144 41.21 20.09 -23.36
N ALA A 145 40.30 20.06 -24.33
CA ALA A 145 40.53 19.49 -25.66
C ALA A 145 39.92 20.40 -26.74
N ASP A 146 40.57 20.37 -27.90
CA ASP A 146 40.62 21.35 -28.98
C ASP A 146 39.34 22.13 -29.33
N LYS A 147 39.50 23.46 -29.35
CA LYS A 147 38.65 24.38 -30.10
C LYS A 147 39.09 24.40 -31.56
N SER A 148 38.61 23.44 -32.34
CA SER A 148 38.64 23.55 -33.79
C SER A 148 37.61 22.60 -34.40
N SER A 149 36.60 23.21 -35.02
CA SER A 149 35.65 22.63 -35.96
C SER A 149 34.24 22.29 -35.44
N VAL A 150 33.29 22.91 -36.15
CA VAL A 150 31.93 22.44 -36.49
C VAL A 150 30.74 23.00 -35.67
N CYS A 151 29.91 23.72 -36.45
CA CYS A 151 28.48 24.09 -36.29
C CYS A 151 28.10 25.34 -35.48
N GLU A 152 28.13 26.47 -36.19
CA GLU A 152 27.22 27.60 -36.02
C GLU A 152 25.76 27.15 -36.25
N SER A 153 25.05 26.86 -35.16
CA SER A 153 23.59 26.99 -35.10
C SER A 153 23.21 27.44 -33.69
N GLY A 154 23.61 28.67 -33.36
CA GLY A 154 23.14 29.34 -32.16
C GLY A 154 21.72 29.85 -32.37
N THR A 155 20.82 29.48 -31.46
CA THR A 155 19.77 30.37 -30.93
C THR A 155 19.07 29.79 -29.69
N GLU A 156 19.07 28.47 -29.44
CA GLU A 156 18.29 27.88 -28.32
C GLU A 156 19.14 27.46 -27.10
N ASP A 157 20.34 26.91 -27.29
CA ASP A 157 21.19 26.43 -26.18
C ASP A 157 21.83 27.56 -25.34
N ASP A 158 22.08 28.72 -25.95
CA ASP A 158 22.65 29.89 -25.27
C ASP A 158 21.64 30.58 -24.32
N GLU A 159 20.33 30.49 -24.61
CA GLU A 159 19.28 31.04 -23.74
C GLU A 159 19.06 30.16 -22.49
N LEU A 160 19.17 28.83 -22.62
CA LEU A 160 19.11 27.90 -21.48
C LEU A 160 20.31 28.04 -20.54
N GLN A 161 21.52 28.29 -21.06
CA GLN A 161 22.71 28.53 -20.22
C GLN A 161 22.64 29.86 -19.44
N ALA A 162 21.98 30.88 -19.99
CA ALA A 162 21.80 32.18 -19.33
C ALA A 162 20.93 32.10 -18.05
N GLY A 163 20.10 31.04 -17.92
CA GLY A 163 19.20 30.78 -16.80
C GLY A 163 19.73 29.89 -15.67
N SER A 164 21.01 29.48 -15.69
CA SER A 164 21.62 28.47 -14.77
C SER A 164 21.72 28.85 -13.27
N GLY A 165 21.00 29.87 -12.79
CA GLY A 165 20.84 30.13 -11.35
C GLY A 165 19.76 29.23 -10.75
N ALA A 166 19.72 29.02 -9.43
CA ALA A 166 18.61 28.29 -8.82
C ALA A 166 17.31 29.11 -8.87
N ALA A 167 16.16 28.48 -9.11
CA ALA A 167 14.84 29.12 -9.18
C ALA A 167 14.42 29.63 -7.80
N ALA A 168 13.85 30.81 -7.76
CA ALA A 168 13.35 31.39 -6.51
C ALA A 168 12.00 30.82 -6.09
N ASP A 169 11.20 30.38 -7.07
CA ASP A 169 9.93 29.71 -6.84
C ASP A 169 9.68 28.72 -8.01
N VAL A 170 9.17 27.53 -7.69
CA VAL A 170 8.75 26.55 -8.70
C VAL A 170 7.33 26.12 -8.38
N ARG A 171 6.46 26.28 -9.35
CA ARG A 171 5.03 26.04 -9.24
C ARG A 171 4.64 24.85 -10.07
N LEU A 172 3.85 23.98 -9.44
CA LEU A 172 3.34 22.77 -10.04
C LEU A 172 1.82 22.92 -10.10
N ASP A 173 1.29 23.39 -11.23
CA ASP A 173 -0.15 23.34 -11.46
C ASP A 173 -0.49 21.88 -11.77
N TYR A 174 -1.27 21.23 -10.92
CA TYR A 174 -1.49 19.79 -11.02
C TYR A 174 -2.97 19.45 -10.83
N CYS A 175 -3.53 18.77 -11.83
CA CYS A 175 -4.87 18.21 -11.80
C CYS A 175 -4.82 16.75 -11.30
N GLY A 176 -4.97 16.54 -9.99
CA GLY A 176 -5.16 15.21 -9.41
C GLY A 176 -4.54 15.02 -8.03
N THR A 177 -4.26 13.78 -7.65
CA THR A 177 -3.56 13.43 -6.38
C THR A 177 -2.14 12.95 -6.66
N LEU A 178 -1.20 13.23 -5.73
CA LEU A 178 0.20 12.79 -5.83
C LEU A 178 0.34 11.25 -5.97
N ASP A 179 -0.66 10.49 -5.55
CA ASP A 179 -0.70 9.02 -5.66
C ASP A 179 -1.14 8.51 -7.05
N SER A 180 -1.71 9.37 -7.90
CA SER A 180 -2.11 8.96 -9.24
C SER A 180 -0.87 8.70 -10.13
N LEU A 181 -1.07 8.08 -11.30
CA LEU A 181 0.02 7.87 -12.25
C LEU A 181 0.72 9.20 -12.64
N ALA A 182 -0.06 10.28 -12.82
CA ALA A 182 0.47 11.61 -13.08
C ALA A 182 1.15 12.22 -11.84
N GLY A 183 0.58 11.99 -10.65
CA GLY A 183 1.14 12.44 -9.38
C GLY A 183 2.51 11.81 -9.07
N ARG A 184 2.70 10.52 -9.36
CA ARG A 184 3.98 9.82 -9.15
C ARG A 184 5.07 10.33 -10.10
N ARG A 185 4.75 10.61 -11.35
CA ARG A 185 5.68 11.27 -12.28
C ARG A 185 6.07 12.66 -11.76
N ARG A 186 5.12 13.35 -11.14
CA ARG A 186 5.35 14.67 -10.56
C ARG A 186 6.19 14.65 -9.28
N GLN A 187 6.13 13.59 -8.49
CA GLN A 187 7.06 13.37 -7.39
C GLN A 187 8.50 13.29 -7.91
N ALA A 188 8.73 12.59 -9.03
CA ALA A 188 10.05 12.52 -9.67
C ALA A 188 10.55 13.90 -10.18
N ASP A 189 9.65 14.76 -10.67
CA ASP A 189 10.00 16.15 -11.03
C ASP A 189 10.44 16.97 -9.82
N ILE A 190 9.71 16.87 -8.71
CA ILE A 190 10.05 17.54 -7.45
C ILE A 190 11.43 17.07 -6.98
N GLU A 191 11.67 15.76 -7.02
CA GLU A 191 12.97 15.19 -6.68
C GLU A 191 14.08 15.70 -7.61
N THR A 192 13.81 15.81 -8.92
CA THR A 192 14.75 16.37 -9.91
C THR A 192 15.08 17.83 -9.62
N LEU A 193 14.08 18.63 -9.25
CA LEU A 193 14.26 20.04 -8.86
C LEU A 193 15.16 20.20 -7.63
N PHE A 194 14.96 19.34 -6.61
CA PHE A 194 15.78 19.35 -5.39
C PHE A 194 17.20 18.81 -5.61
N SER A 195 17.32 17.70 -6.35
CA SER A 195 18.60 17.03 -6.60
C SER A 195 19.49 17.79 -7.59
N GLY A 196 18.89 18.42 -8.60
CA GLY A 196 19.58 19.25 -9.58
C GLY A 196 19.97 20.64 -9.06
N GLY A 197 19.62 21.00 -7.81
CA GLY A 197 19.91 22.33 -7.26
C GLY A 197 19.12 23.46 -7.93
N LEU A 198 18.03 23.12 -8.62
CA LEU A 198 17.20 24.06 -9.38
C LEU A 198 16.26 24.87 -8.49
N LEU A 199 16.15 24.57 -7.20
CA LEU A 199 15.46 25.39 -6.21
C LEU A 199 16.49 26.11 -5.33
N LEU A 200 16.37 27.44 -5.21
CA LEU A 200 17.17 28.22 -4.26
C LEU A 200 16.95 27.61 -2.90
N ARG A 201 17.99 27.05 -2.27
CA ARG A 201 17.94 26.56 -0.89
C ARG A 201 17.87 27.79 0.01
N PRO A 202 16.70 28.24 0.50
CA PRO A 202 16.73 29.27 1.50
C PRO A 202 17.19 28.57 2.79
N GLY A 203 17.68 29.31 3.77
CA GLY A 203 17.93 28.81 5.12
C GLY A 203 16.68 28.33 5.86
N LEU A 204 15.66 27.82 5.15
CA LEU A 204 14.50 27.15 5.70
C LEU A 204 15.00 25.92 6.47
N SER A 205 14.76 25.95 7.78
CA SER A 205 14.89 24.78 8.64
C SER A 205 14.07 23.62 8.06
N LYS A 206 14.43 22.39 8.44
CA LYS A 206 13.66 21.20 8.05
C LYS A 206 12.17 21.38 8.39
N GLU A 207 11.82 22.04 9.51
CA GLU A 207 10.44 22.35 9.90
C GLU A 207 9.69 23.22 8.88
N ALA A 208 10.33 24.22 8.27
CA ALA A 208 9.64 25.14 7.36
C ALA A 208 9.36 24.50 5.98
N ARG A 209 10.24 23.60 5.52
CA ARG A 209 9.96 22.71 4.37
C ARG A 209 8.81 21.75 4.67
N TRP A 210 8.66 21.41 5.95
CA TRP A 210 7.62 20.53 6.49
C TRP A 210 6.25 21.21 6.60
N GLN A 211 6.22 22.48 6.99
CA GLN A 211 4.98 23.27 7.16
C GLN A 211 4.32 23.65 5.83
N LEU A 212 5.08 23.83 4.74
CA LEU A 212 4.53 24.04 3.40
C LEU A 212 3.68 22.85 2.90
N GLY A 213 3.96 21.63 3.37
CA GLY A 213 3.10 20.46 3.14
C GLY A 213 1.84 20.42 4.02
N ARG A 214 1.87 21.02 5.21
CA ARG A 214 0.72 21.09 6.14
C ARG A 214 -0.40 22.01 5.62
N GLY A 215 -0.06 23.07 4.89
CA GLY A 215 -1.05 24.06 4.42
C GLY A 215 -1.94 23.61 3.26
N LEU A 216 -1.63 22.51 2.57
CA LEU A 216 -2.29 22.12 1.32
C LEU A 216 -3.39 21.06 1.45
N CYS A 217 -3.64 20.48 2.63
CA CYS A 217 -4.74 19.54 2.83
C CYS A 217 -5.30 19.70 4.24
N ALA A 218 -6.58 20.03 4.38
CA ALA A 218 -7.33 19.65 5.58
C ALA A 218 -6.99 18.20 5.91
N GLU A 219 -6.64 17.91 7.17
CA GLU A 219 -6.24 16.57 7.60
C GLU A 219 -7.34 15.60 7.16
N ARG A 220 -7.04 14.73 6.19
CA ARG A 220 -8.04 13.80 5.66
C ARG A 220 -8.57 12.96 6.82
N PRO A 221 -9.81 12.43 6.77
CA PRO A 221 -10.34 11.56 7.83
C PRO A 221 -9.37 10.44 8.25
N VAL A 222 -8.60 9.90 7.29
CA VAL A 222 -7.53 8.93 7.53
C VAL A 222 -6.43 9.46 8.47
N GLY A 223 -5.94 10.67 8.20
CA GLY A 223 -4.89 11.31 8.99
C GLY A 223 -5.36 11.58 10.41
N VAL A 224 -6.58 12.13 10.56
CA VAL A 224 -7.21 12.37 11.86
C VAL A 224 -7.35 11.07 12.66
N ALA A 225 -7.94 10.05 12.05
CA ALA A 225 -8.13 8.74 12.68
C ALA A 225 -6.82 8.12 13.16
N THR A 226 -5.80 8.14 12.30
CA THR A 226 -4.50 7.54 12.60
C THR A 226 -3.72 8.35 13.64
N ARG A 227 -3.84 9.69 13.60
CA ARG A 227 -3.29 10.59 14.62
C ARG A 227 -3.86 10.28 15.99
N LEU A 228 -5.19 10.26 16.11
CA LEU A 228 -5.86 10.01 17.38
C LEU A 228 -5.54 8.61 17.93
N ALA A 229 -5.49 7.61 17.06
CA ALA A 229 -5.05 6.27 17.43
C ALA A 229 -3.61 6.26 17.96
N ALA A 230 -2.71 7.00 17.32
CA ALA A 230 -1.32 7.13 17.74
C ALA A 230 -1.15 7.94 19.04
N GLU A 231 -1.95 8.98 19.25
CA GLU A 231 -1.98 9.75 20.50
C GLU A 231 -2.39 8.84 21.66
N ALA A 232 -3.45 8.05 21.50
CA ALA A 232 -3.84 7.09 22.53
C ALA A 232 -2.79 6.01 22.74
N PHE A 233 -2.19 5.48 21.67
CA PHE A 233 -1.10 4.51 21.77
C PHE A 233 0.10 5.09 22.54
N ALA A 234 0.48 6.34 22.26
CA ALA A 234 1.54 7.05 22.97
C ALA A 234 1.20 7.23 24.45
N ALA A 235 -0.02 7.68 24.75
CA ALA A 235 -0.50 7.84 26.12
C ALA A 235 -0.51 6.51 26.90
N ALA A 236 -0.82 5.39 26.23
CA ALA A 236 -0.81 4.07 26.85
C ALA A 236 0.61 3.51 27.09
N ALA A 237 1.59 3.96 26.30
CA ALA A 237 2.99 3.62 26.53
C ALA A 237 3.51 4.29 27.80
N GLY A 238 3.03 5.50 28.10
CA GLY A 238 3.41 6.29 29.26
C GLY A 238 4.50 7.32 28.93
N ASP A 239 4.85 8.13 29.92
CA ASP A 239 5.89 9.15 29.78
C ASP A 239 7.29 8.49 29.75
N ASP A 240 8.26 9.14 29.10
CA ASP A 240 9.68 8.74 29.05
C ASP A 240 9.96 7.37 28.37
N VAL A 241 9.05 6.87 27.52
CA VAL A 241 9.24 5.60 26.78
C VAL A 241 10.21 5.70 25.60
N ARG A 242 10.84 4.59 25.21
CA ARG A 242 11.54 4.50 23.92
C ARG A 242 10.58 4.01 22.85
N ALA A 243 10.26 4.88 21.88
CA ALA A 243 9.30 4.57 20.83
C ALA A 243 9.94 4.47 19.44
N LEU A 244 9.49 3.50 18.65
CA LEU A 244 9.87 3.33 17.24
C LEU A 244 8.62 3.40 16.36
N ALA A 245 8.64 4.24 15.34
CA ALA A 245 7.61 4.28 14.30
C ALA A 245 8.22 3.87 12.96
N LEU A 246 7.83 2.70 12.45
CA LEU A 246 8.23 2.22 11.13
C LEU A 246 7.13 2.57 10.14
N GLU A 247 7.39 3.56 9.26
CA GLU A 247 6.34 4.24 8.50
C GLU A 247 6.47 4.06 6.97
N GLY A 248 5.31 3.97 6.29
CA GLY A 248 5.17 4.44 4.92
C GLY A 248 4.94 5.96 4.90
N CYS A 249 5.18 6.62 3.76
CA CYS A 249 5.21 8.09 3.58
C CYS A 249 3.96 8.92 4.00
N LYS A 250 2.95 8.34 4.65
CA LYS A 250 1.63 8.96 4.90
C LYS A 250 1.32 9.27 6.37
N LEU A 251 2.23 9.00 7.32
CA LEU A 251 1.88 8.88 8.75
C LEU A 251 2.59 9.82 9.73
N LEU A 252 3.03 11.00 9.29
CA LEU A 252 3.55 12.03 10.20
C LEU A 252 2.71 12.42 11.42
N PRO A 253 1.38 12.28 11.41
CA PRO A 253 0.62 12.46 12.64
C PRO A 253 1.01 11.45 13.74
N VAL A 254 1.45 10.23 13.41
CA VAL A 254 1.89 9.21 14.38
C VAL A 254 3.18 9.64 15.06
N THR A 255 4.19 9.99 14.27
CA THR A 255 5.45 10.54 14.78
C THR A 255 5.20 11.77 15.65
N SER A 256 4.34 12.69 15.20
CA SER A 256 4.02 13.92 15.95
C SER A 256 3.32 13.62 17.27
N ALA A 257 2.40 12.65 17.28
CA ALA A 257 1.69 12.21 18.48
C ALA A 257 2.64 11.59 19.52
N LEU A 258 3.55 10.72 19.07
CA LEU A 258 4.58 10.13 19.93
C LEU A 258 5.50 11.23 20.49
N GLN A 259 5.90 12.21 19.68
CA GLN A 259 6.76 13.32 20.10
C GLN A 259 6.08 14.23 21.13
N ALA A 260 4.80 14.51 20.94
CA ALA A 260 4.03 15.38 21.85
C ALA A 260 3.89 14.77 23.25
N HIS A 261 3.80 13.45 23.34
CA HIS A 261 3.60 12.74 24.61
C HIS A 261 4.89 12.43 25.35
N SER A 262 6.06 12.71 24.78
CA SER A 262 7.29 12.44 25.50
C SER A 262 8.40 13.41 25.16
N ALA A 263 8.59 14.34 26.08
CA ALA A 263 9.67 15.31 26.06
C ALA A 263 11.08 14.66 26.09
N ARG A 264 11.18 13.36 26.40
CA ARG A 264 12.45 12.60 26.48
C ARG A 264 12.51 11.35 25.60
N SER A 265 11.46 11.02 24.86
CA SER A 265 11.47 9.82 23.99
C SER A 265 12.44 10.01 22.84
N LYS A 266 13.29 9.00 22.65
CA LYS A 266 14.04 8.83 21.40
C LYS A 266 13.10 8.21 20.37
N ILE A 267 12.52 9.04 19.52
CA ILE A 267 11.58 8.59 18.48
C ILE A 267 12.35 8.33 17.21
N VAL A 268 12.28 7.10 16.74
CA VAL A 268 12.99 6.63 15.56
C VAL A 268 11.98 6.52 14.42
N THR A 269 12.18 7.25 13.33
CA THR A 269 11.32 7.21 12.13
C THR A 269 12.08 6.63 10.96
N ALA A 270 11.42 5.99 10.00
CA ALA A 270 12.08 5.44 8.81
C ALA A 270 11.19 5.58 7.57
N LEU A 271 11.73 6.12 6.46
CA LEU A 271 11.05 6.23 5.16
C LEU A 271 11.55 5.13 4.21
N PRO A 272 10.71 4.35 3.50
CA PRO A 272 11.18 3.15 2.79
C PRO A 272 12.21 3.37 1.67
N SER A 273 12.24 4.52 0.99
CA SER A 273 12.99 4.71 -0.29
C SER A 273 14.34 5.46 -0.20
N HIS A 274 14.63 6.23 0.85
CA HIS A 274 15.88 7.01 0.99
C HIS A 274 16.86 6.45 2.01
N LEU A 275 16.59 5.23 2.39
CA LEU A 275 16.97 4.69 3.68
C LEU A 275 18.33 3.97 3.55
N ASP A 276 18.58 3.33 2.40
CA ASP A 276 19.87 2.67 2.11
C ASP A 276 21.06 3.65 1.94
N ALA A 277 20.83 4.83 1.34
CA ALA A 277 21.90 5.80 1.07
C ALA A 277 22.31 6.63 2.31
N ALA A 278 21.35 7.01 3.16
CA ALA A 278 21.63 7.73 4.41
C ALA A 278 22.34 6.85 5.46
N ILE A 279 22.06 5.54 5.44
CA ILE A 279 22.66 4.55 6.34
C ILE A 279 24.12 4.24 5.98
N ALA A 280 24.46 4.20 4.69
CA ALA A 280 25.85 4.06 4.25
C ALA A 280 26.75 5.22 4.71
N GLN A 281 26.17 6.37 5.04
CA GLN A 281 26.89 7.56 5.51
C GLN A 281 27.11 7.56 7.03
N GLU A 282 26.15 7.09 7.83
CA GLU A 282 26.31 7.04 9.30
C GLU A 282 27.10 5.83 9.80
N LEU A 283 27.01 4.67 9.14
CA LEU A 283 27.86 3.52 9.49
C LEU A 283 29.37 3.79 9.27
N ARG A 284 29.73 4.75 8.39
CA ARG A 284 31.11 5.23 8.22
C ARG A 284 31.58 6.10 9.39
N ARG A 285 30.68 6.72 10.15
CA ARG A 285 31.00 7.58 11.30
C ARG A 285 31.19 6.77 12.59
N VAL A 286 30.36 5.75 12.83
CA VAL A 286 30.42 4.91 14.05
C VAL A 286 31.67 3.99 14.09
N ARG A 287 32.25 3.65 12.93
CA ARG A 287 33.48 2.83 12.86
C ARG A 287 34.78 3.53 13.26
N HIS A 288 34.77 4.81 13.61
CA HIS A 288 35.98 5.52 14.06
C HIS A 288 35.89 5.93 15.54
N PRO A 289 36.38 5.09 16.47
CA PRO A 289 36.75 5.55 17.79
C PRO A 289 38.12 6.22 17.70
N SER A 290 38.14 7.55 17.88
CA SER A 290 39.28 8.37 18.34
C SER A 290 40.71 7.82 18.10
N THR A 291 41.43 8.37 17.12
CA THR A 291 42.90 8.37 17.08
C THR A 291 43.39 9.82 17.13
N PRO A 292 44.33 10.20 18.02
CA PRO A 292 44.82 11.57 18.07
C PRO A 292 45.71 11.87 16.87
N LEU A 293 45.57 13.10 16.36
CA LEU A 293 46.29 13.66 15.22
C LEU A 293 47.82 13.64 15.43
N LEU A 294 48.52 13.05 14.46
CA LEU A 294 49.89 13.46 14.08
C LEU A 294 50.01 13.46 12.55
N GLU A 295 50.72 14.47 12.08
CA GLU A 295 50.67 15.13 10.76
C GLU A 295 51.05 14.32 9.50
N LYS A 296 50.62 14.91 8.35
CA LYS A 296 51.24 14.98 7.00
C LYS A 296 50.98 13.87 5.98
N ALA A 297 50.01 14.13 5.09
CA ALA A 297 50.24 14.32 3.65
C ALA A 297 48.96 14.85 2.96
N ALA A 298 49.14 15.68 1.94
CA ALA A 298 48.17 16.62 1.39
C ALA A 298 46.99 16.02 0.58
N SER A 299 45.82 16.66 0.68
CA SER A 299 44.86 16.85 -0.44
C SER A 299 43.79 17.91 -0.07
N PRO A 300 43.58 18.98 -0.86
CA PRO A 300 42.62 20.04 -0.53
C PRO A 300 41.27 19.75 -1.18
N ALA A 301 40.40 18.97 -0.52
CA ALA A 301 39.01 18.78 -0.98
C ALA A 301 38.02 18.41 0.15
N LYS A 302 38.25 18.85 1.39
CA LYS A 302 37.33 18.61 2.52
C LYS A 302 37.25 19.82 3.44
N GLY A 303 36.47 20.82 3.02
CA GLY A 303 36.15 21.96 3.88
C GLY A 303 34.81 22.52 3.45
N ARG A 304 33.71 21.98 4.01
CA ARG A 304 32.37 22.62 4.12
C ARG A 304 31.24 21.69 4.60
N PHE A 305 31.46 20.39 4.76
CA PHE A 305 30.41 19.45 5.21
C PHE A 305 30.42 19.12 6.71
N GLN A 306 31.37 19.66 7.48
CA GLN A 306 31.61 19.25 8.87
C GLN A 306 30.92 20.15 9.92
N GLU A 307 30.43 21.33 9.54
CA GLU A 307 29.78 22.29 10.47
C GLU A 307 28.26 22.12 10.63
N VAL A 308 27.61 21.22 9.88
CA VAL A 308 26.13 21.10 9.88
C VAL A 308 25.60 19.98 10.78
N CYS A 309 26.47 19.16 11.40
CA CYS A 309 26.03 17.95 12.11
C CYS A 309 26.24 17.92 13.63
N THR A 310 26.63 19.03 14.28
CA THR A 310 26.90 19.03 15.73
C THR A 310 25.84 19.71 16.60
N SER A 311 24.76 20.26 16.04
CA SER A 311 23.74 20.99 16.83
C SER A 311 22.37 20.29 16.97
N SER A 312 22.27 18.97 16.72
CA SER A 312 20.97 18.26 16.67
C SER A 312 20.91 16.94 17.47
N LEU A 313 21.84 16.70 18.39
CA LEU A 313 21.90 15.43 19.14
C LEU A 313 20.98 15.35 20.38
N ASP A 314 20.21 16.41 20.67
CA ASP A 314 19.24 16.40 21.78
C ASP A 314 17.85 15.83 21.39
N SER A 315 17.58 15.51 20.12
CA SER A 315 16.24 15.08 19.66
C SER A 315 16.07 13.59 19.31
N GLY A 316 17.07 12.75 19.56
CA GLY A 316 16.85 11.29 19.68
C GLY A 316 16.31 10.54 18.46
N LEU A 317 16.48 11.04 17.23
CA LEU A 317 16.03 10.34 16.01
C LEU A 317 17.10 9.37 15.47
N VAL A 318 16.77 8.08 15.42
CA VAL A 318 17.51 7.05 14.66
C VAL A 318 16.61 6.62 13.47
N TYR A 319 17.17 6.03 12.41
CA TYR A 319 16.42 5.56 11.23
C TYR A 319 16.77 4.09 10.96
N PHE A 320 15.79 3.21 10.70
CA PHE A 320 16.06 1.77 10.39
C PHE A 320 15.43 1.29 9.08
N THR A 321 16.24 0.64 8.22
CA THR A 321 15.80 -0.17 7.06
C THR A 321 15.81 -1.67 7.31
N PRO A 322 15.09 -2.45 6.49
CA PRO A 322 15.40 -3.87 6.26
C PRO A 322 16.87 -4.13 5.91
N ALA A 323 17.49 -3.28 5.08
CA ALA A 323 18.91 -3.39 4.73
C ALA A 323 19.86 -3.11 5.91
N LEU A 324 19.54 -2.16 6.79
CA LEU A 324 20.24 -1.89 8.05
C LEU A 324 20.03 -3.04 9.03
N MET A 325 18.83 -3.62 9.10
CA MET A 325 18.56 -4.78 9.95
C MET A 325 19.31 -6.04 9.47
N ALA A 326 19.60 -6.13 8.18
CA ALA A 326 20.53 -7.12 7.61
C ALA A 326 22.01 -6.73 7.82
N HIS A 327 22.36 -5.44 7.82
CA HIS A 327 23.73 -4.91 8.04
C HIS A 327 24.13 -4.71 9.50
N LEU A 328 23.20 -4.76 10.45
CA LEU A 328 23.45 -4.86 11.91
C LEU A 328 23.96 -6.26 12.28
N GLY A 329 24.81 -6.82 11.42
CA GLY A 329 25.69 -7.92 11.74
C GLY A 329 26.67 -7.49 12.81
N SER A 330 26.54 -8.15 13.96
CA SER A 330 27.47 -8.27 15.09
C SER A 330 27.92 -6.97 15.78
N ASP A 331 27.45 -6.82 17.03
CA ASP A 331 28.18 -6.23 18.19
C ASP A 331 27.79 -4.84 18.71
N VAL A 332 26.85 -4.12 18.09
CA VAL A 332 26.33 -2.89 18.74
C VAL A 332 25.07 -3.23 19.53
N PRO A 333 25.10 -3.19 20.89
CA PRO A 333 23.92 -3.42 21.70
C PRO A 333 22.93 -2.28 21.46
N ILE A 334 21.80 -2.59 20.84
CA ILE A 334 20.68 -1.67 20.71
C ILE A 334 19.78 -1.91 21.92
N GLU A 335 19.60 -0.87 22.74
CA GLU A 335 18.64 -0.92 23.83
C GLU A 335 17.21 -1.08 23.28
N PRO A 336 16.40 -1.99 23.86
CA PRO A 336 15.05 -2.29 23.39
C PRO A 336 14.09 -1.10 23.48
N PHE A 337 13.01 -1.17 22.71
CA PHE A 337 11.92 -0.20 22.65
C PHE A 337 10.75 -0.64 23.53
N ASP A 338 10.12 0.33 24.20
CA ASP A 338 8.91 0.13 25.02
C ASP A 338 7.63 0.21 24.20
N ALA A 339 7.68 0.88 23.05
CA ALA A 339 6.53 1.04 22.17
C ALA A 339 6.95 1.05 20.70
N VAL A 340 6.28 0.25 19.87
CA VAL A 340 6.55 0.20 18.43
C VAL A 340 5.27 0.28 17.63
N TRP A 341 5.24 1.18 16.66
CA TRP A 341 4.18 1.30 15.67
C TRP A 341 4.68 0.84 14.30
N LEU A 342 4.11 -0.23 13.78
CA LEU A 342 4.41 -0.82 12.48
C LEU A 342 3.29 -0.46 11.49
N GLY A 343 3.56 0.53 10.63
CA GLY A 343 2.67 0.89 9.52
C GLY A 343 3.01 0.09 8.26
N CYS A 344 2.19 -0.89 7.91
CA CYS A 344 2.39 -1.74 6.73
C CYS A 344 1.74 -1.17 5.45
N GLU A 345 1.61 0.15 5.37
CA GLU A 345 0.90 0.84 4.29
C GLU A 345 1.81 1.12 3.10
N SER A 346 2.15 0.09 2.32
CA SER A 346 2.95 0.22 1.10
C SER A 346 2.18 0.76 -0.11
N GLY A 347 1.07 1.48 0.12
CA GLY A 347 0.17 1.98 -0.93
C GLY A 347 -0.77 0.93 -1.52
N ARG A 348 -0.73 -0.32 -1.05
CA ARG A 348 -1.72 -1.37 -1.34
C ARG A 348 -2.45 -1.82 -0.08
N SER A 349 -3.70 -2.24 -0.23
CA SER A 349 -4.42 -2.94 0.83
C SER A 349 -3.95 -4.39 0.94
N CYS A 350 -3.79 -4.87 2.17
CA CYS A 350 -3.49 -6.27 2.46
C CYS A 350 -4.68 -7.17 2.11
N THR A 351 -4.38 -8.30 1.49
CA THR A 351 -5.30 -9.40 1.19
C THR A 351 -5.48 -10.33 2.39
N ALA A 352 -6.50 -11.19 2.38
CA ALA A 352 -6.69 -12.19 3.43
C ALA A 352 -5.45 -13.09 3.59
N ALA A 353 -4.87 -13.55 2.47
CA ALA A 353 -3.65 -14.35 2.45
C ALA A 353 -2.47 -13.64 3.15
N GLU A 354 -2.22 -12.37 2.84
CA GLU A 354 -1.14 -11.60 3.48
C GLU A 354 -1.36 -11.43 4.99
N LEU A 355 -2.62 -11.27 5.43
CA LEU A 355 -2.97 -11.15 6.85
C LEU A 355 -2.82 -12.49 7.59
N ARG A 356 -3.24 -13.61 6.98
CA ARG A 356 -3.06 -14.98 7.52
C ARG A 356 -1.59 -15.30 7.77
N GLU A 357 -0.70 -14.75 6.94
CA GLU A 357 0.75 -14.90 7.03
C GLU A 357 1.45 -13.74 7.76
N CYS A 358 0.74 -13.01 8.62
CA CYS A 358 1.33 -11.91 9.41
C CYS A 358 2.57 -12.36 10.20
N ASP A 359 2.62 -13.62 10.65
CA ASP A 359 3.78 -14.19 11.33
C ASP A 359 5.03 -14.35 10.45
N LYS A 360 4.91 -14.22 9.13
CA LYS A 360 6.01 -14.26 8.15
C LYS A 360 6.49 -12.87 7.74
N TRP A 361 5.86 -11.80 8.22
CA TRP A 361 6.24 -10.44 7.83
C TRP A 361 7.65 -10.10 8.32
N ALA A 362 8.51 -9.72 7.37
CA ALA A 362 9.94 -9.51 7.63
C ALA A 362 10.18 -8.48 8.75
N HIS A 363 9.49 -7.34 8.72
CA HIS A 363 9.65 -6.28 9.73
C HIS A 363 9.31 -6.75 11.14
N LEU A 364 8.21 -7.51 11.29
CA LEU A 364 7.79 -8.05 12.58
C LEU A 364 8.80 -9.08 13.11
N ASN A 365 9.22 -10.03 12.26
CA ASN A 365 10.20 -11.05 12.65
C ASN A 365 11.56 -10.44 12.99
N VAL A 366 11.98 -9.38 12.30
CA VAL A 366 13.22 -8.67 12.62
C VAL A 366 13.16 -8.00 14.00
N LEU A 367 12.07 -7.29 14.31
CA LEU A 367 11.89 -6.65 15.61
C LEU A 367 11.98 -7.67 16.75
N LEU A 368 11.28 -8.79 16.59
CA LEU A 368 11.19 -9.83 17.61
C LEU A 368 12.47 -10.68 17.72
N SER A 369 13.01 -11.16 16.60
CA SER A 369 14.22 -12.01 16.60
C SER A 369 15.46 -11.31 17.13
N ARG A 370 15.55 -9.99 16.98
CA ARG A 370 16.65 -9.15 17.47
C ARG A 370 16.41 -8.63 18.89
N GLN A 371 15.32 -9.03 19.53
CA GLN A 371 14.90 -8.57 20.85
C GLN A 371 14.85 -7.05 20.97
N LEU A 372 14.42 -6.37 19.91
CA LEU A 372 14.32 -4.90 19.90
C LEU A 372 13.11 -4.39 20.69
N LEU A 373 12.25 -5.29 21.19
CA LEU A 373 11.10 -4.96 22.01
C LEU A 373 11.37 -5.38 23.46
N ASN A 374 11.06 -4.50 24.40
CA ASN A 374 11.01 -4.89 25.80
C ASN A 374 9.93 -5.99 25.99
N PRO A 375 10.10 -6.91 26.95
CA PRO A 375 9.12 -7.99 27.19
C PRO A 375 7.71 -7.50 27.51
N GLU A 376 7.57 -6.26 27.98
CA GLU A 376 6.29 -5.61 28.29
C GLU A 376 5.91 -4.51 27.29
N ALA A 377 6.59 -4.44 26.14
CA ALA A 377 6.40 -3.38 25.16
C ALA A 377 4.98 -3.37 24.57
N LEU A 378 4.58 -2.21 24.04
CA LEU A 378 3.42 -2.06 23.19
C LEU A 378 3.81 -2.22 21.72
N LEU A 379 3.03 -2.99 20.97
CA LEU A 379 3.20 -3.18 19.53
C LEU A 379 1.88 -2.84 18.83
N ALA A 380 1.86 -1.78 18.02
CA ALA A 380 0.75 -1.46 17.12
C ALA A 380 1.09 -1.89 15.69
N ILE A 381 0.15 -2.53 15.00
CA ILE A 381 0.23 -2.90 13.59
C ILE A 381 -0.92 -2.21 12.85
N SER A 382 -0.59 -1.27 11.97
CA SER A 382 -1.55 -0.52 11.15
C SER A 382 -1.51 -0.99 9.71
N VAL A 383 -2.66 -1.40 9.18
CA VAL A 383 -2.83 -1.87 7.79
C VAL A 383 -4.06 -1.29 7.12
N SER A 384 -3.95 -1.03 5.82
CA SER A 384 -5.10 -0.95 4.92
C SER A 384 -5.49 -2.36 4.52
N VAL A 385 -6.78 -2.67 4.52
CA VAL A 385 -7.33 -4.02 4.32
C VAL A 385 -8.18 -4.04 3.05
N SER A 386 -8.14 -5.13 2.29
CA SER A 386 -9.00 -5.29 1.11
C SER A 386 -10.41 -5.64 1.58
N SER A 387 -11.46 -5.03 1.02
CA SER A 387 -12.84 -5.32 1.46
C SER A 387 -13.20 -6.79 1.35
N SER A 388 -12.65 -7.49 0.35
CA SER A 388 -12.81 -8.94 0.14
C SER A 388 -12.30 -9.80 1.28
N SER A 389 -11.38 -9.28 2.09
CA SER A 389 -10.71 -10.05 3.14
C SER A 389 -11.49 -10.07 4.45
N GLU A 390 -12.56 -9.29 4.60
CA GLU A 390 -13.46 -9.42 5.76
C GLU A 390 -14.68 -10.29 5.41
N PHE A 391 -14.57 -11.62 5.54
CA PHE A 391 -15.74 -12.51 5.41
C PHE A 391 -16.66 -12.47 6.63
N TRP A 392 -16.10 -12.17 7.79
CA TRP A 392 -16.84 -11.81 9.00
C TRP A 392 -16.25 -10.55 9.59
N HIS A 393 -17.07 -9.83 10.35
CA HIS A 393 -16.62 -8.60 10.99
C HIS A 393 -15.46 -8.90 11.94
N GLY A 394 -14.33 -8.23 11.69
CA GLY A 394 -13.12 -8.37 12.47
C GLY A 394 -12.17 -9.50 12.05
N ALA A 395 -12.45 -10.23 10.96
CA ALA A 395 -11.55 -11.29 10.46
C ALA A 395 -10.10 -10.81 10.28
N ALA A 396 -9.94 -9.61 9.71
CA ALA A 396 -8.63 -9.00 9.51
C ALA A 396 -7.88 -8.77 10.84
N VAL A 397 -8.59 -8.33 11.89
CA VAL A 397 -8.00 -8.18 13.23
C VAL A 397 -7.61 -9.55 13.78
N ASP A 398 -8.49 -10.55 13.64
CA ASP A 398 -8.24 -11.90 14.14
C ASP A 398 -6.96 -12.50 13.54
N TRP A 399 -6.78 -12.38 12.22
CA TRP A 399 -5.58 -12.86 11.52
C TRP A 399 -4.32 -12.10 11.92
N ILE A 400 -4.38 -10.77 12.04
CA ILE A 400 -3.22 -9.97 12.48
C ILE A 400 -2.79 -10.37 13.89
N LEU A 401 -3.75 -10.45 14.82
CA LEU A 401 -3.46 -10.80 16.21
C LEU A 401 -2.92 -12.23 16.33
N GLU A 402 -3.51 -13.17 15.61
CA GLU A 402 -3.06 -14.57 15.61
C GLU A 402 -1.65 -14.71 15.01
N GLY A 403 -1.40 -14.12 13.85
CA GLY A 403 -0.07 -14.13 13.25
C GLY A 403 0.97 -13.41 14.13
N ALA A 404 0.61 -12.26 14.70
CA ALA A 404 1.49 -11.56 15.63
C ALA A 404 1.78 -12.38 16.89
N ARG A 405 0.80 -13.10 17.46
CA ARG A 405 1.03 -14.02 18.59
C ARG A 405 1.96 -15.16 18.22
N ARG A 406 1.78 -15.81 17.08
CA ARG A 406 2.68 -16.88 16.61
C ARG A 406 4.11 -16.36 16.44
N ALA A 407 4.28 -15.16 15.87
CA ALA A 407 5.59 -14.52 15.76
C ALA A 407 6.18 -14.20 17.14
N CYS A 408 5.40 -13.61 18.06
CA CYS A 408 5.84 -13.30 19.41
C CYS A 408 6.31 -14.57 20.14
N HIS A 409 5.48 -15.62 20.15
CA HIS A 409 5.78 -16.90 20.76
C HIS A 409 7.07 -17.52 20.19
N ARG A 410 7.25 -17.50 18.87
CA ARG A 410 8.46 -18.01 18.19
C ARG A 410 9.75 -17.40 18.74
N TYR A 411 9.71 -16.16 19.20
CA TYR A 411 10.86 -15.43 19.74
C TYR A 411 10.80 -15.22 21.26
N GLY A 412 9.96 -15.98 21.98
CA GLY A 412 9.92 -15.98 23.44
C GLY A 412 9.11 -14.84 24.08
N TYR A 413 8.30 -14.12 23.30
CA TYR A 413 7.40 -13.09 23.80
C TYR A 413 6.00 -13.65 24.08
N GLY A 414 5.40 -13.27 25.20
CA GLY A 414 3.98 -13.47 25.48
C GLY A 414 3.15 -12.25 25.03
N VAL A 415 1.85 -12.46 24.85
CA VAL A 415 0.89 -11.38 24.56
C VAL A 415 -0.15 -11.36 25.68
N ALA A 416 -0.12 -10.30 26.49
CA ALA A 416 -0.97 -10.17 27.68
C ALA A 416 -2.33 -9.54 27.37
N ASN A 417 -2.37 -8.57 26.46
CA ASN A 417 -3.60 -7.87 26.10
C ASN A 417 -3.60 -7.50 24.61
N THR A 418 -4.79 -7.47 24.01
CA THR A 418 -5.00 -7.11 22.61
C THR A 418 -6.16 -6.13 22.49
N SER A 419 -5.98 -5.06 21.76
CA SER A 419 -7.04 -4.12 21.39
C SER A 419 -7.01 -3.87 19.89
N ALA A 420 -8.12 -3.36 19.35
CA ALA A 420 -8.21 -3.10 17.92
C ALA A 420 -9.02 -1.85 17.63
N ILE A 421 -8.61 -1.14 16.58
CA ILE A 421 -9.34 -0.02 16.00
C ILE A 421 -9.62 -0.38 14.55
N ARG A 422 -10.86 -0.21 14.13
CA ARG A 422 -11.30 -0.37 12.74
C ARG A 422 -11.90 0.96 12.29
N PHE A 423 -11.65 1.35 11.05
CA PHE A 423 -12.25 2.55 10.46
C PHE A 423 -12.20 2.51 8.94
N GLU A 424 -13.03 3.34 8.30
CA GLU A 424 -13.05 3.48 6.84
C GLU A 424 -12.45 4.82 6.41
N ALA A 425 -11.45 4.74 5.52
CA ALA A 425 -10.62 5.87 5.15
C ALA A 425 -10.12 5.71 3.71
N ASN A 426 -11.04 5.93 2.74
CA ASN A 426 -10.93 5.51 1.32
C ASN A 426 -10.87 3.99 1.10
N ALA A 427 -10.36 3.24 2.06
CA ALA A 427 -10.40 1.79 2.17
C ALA A 427 -10.60 1.39 3.65
N PRO A 428 -11.06 0.16 3.93
CA PRO A 428 -11.09 -0.39 5.29
C PRO A 428 -9.69 -0.41 5.91
N ARG A 429 -9.58 -0.04 7.19
CA ARG A 429 -8.32 0.01 7.93
C ARG A 429 -8.46 -0.64 9.27
N VAL A 430 -7.36 -1.26 9.70
CA VAL A 430 -7.25 -1.95 10.99
C VAL A 430 -5.96 -1.53 11.66
N ILE A 431 -6.05 -1.21 12.94
CA ILE A 431 -4.92 -1.04 13.83
C ILE A 431 -5.09 -2.06 14.96
N ALA A 432 -4.23 -3.08 14.98
CA ALA A 432 -4.18 -4.06 16.05
C ALA A 432 -3.08 -3.66 17.03
N VAL A 433 -3.39 -3.56 18.32
CA VAL A 433 -2.43 -3.19 19.36
C VAL A 433 -2.28 -4.35 20.33
N LEU A 434 -1.05 -4.82 20.51
CA LEU A 434 -0.66 -5.89 21.41
C LEU A 434 0.16 -5.31 22.56
N ARG A 435 -0.18 -5.66 23.80
CA ARG A 435 0.70 -5.50 24.95
C ARG A 435 1.45 -6.80 25.14
N LEU A 436 2.77 -6.76 25.01
CA LEU A 436 3.62 -7.89 25.29
C LEU A 436 3.67 -8.12 26.81
N GLY A 437 3.94 -9.36 27.21
CA GLY A 437 4.15 -9.73 28.61
C GLY A 437 5.01 -10.98 28.72
N SER A 438 5.61 -11.21 29.89
CA SER A 438 6.28 -12.48 30.15
C SER A 438 5.24 -13.60 30.24
N ALA A 439 5.57 -14.79 29.73
CA ALA A 439 4.68 -15.95 29.74
C ALA A 439 4.23 -16.39 31.15
N SER A 440 4.89 -15.89 32.20
CA SER A 440 4.64 -16.18 33.61
C SER A 440 3.93 -15.05 34.37
N SER A 441 3.70 -13.89 33.76
CA SER A 441 3.06 -12.76 34.45
C SER A 441 1.54 -12.93 34.43
N ASP A 442 0.90 -12.77 35.59
CA ASP A 442 -0.55 -12.70 35.70
C ASP A 442 -1.07 -11.58 34.78
N ALA A 443 -1.67 -11.98 33.66
CA ALA A 443 -2.16 -11.09 32.60
C ALA A 443 -3.14 -9.99 33.09
N LEU A 444 -3.65 -10.13 34.32
CA LEU A 444 -4.57 -9.20 34.96
C LEU A 444 -3.90 -7.92 35.51
N ALA A 445 -2.57 -7.89 35.71
CA ALA A 445 -1.88 -6.76 36.33
C ALA A 445 -1.39 -5.68 35.34
N LEU A 446 -1.33 -6.00 34.04
CA LEU A 446 -0.88 -5.04 33.03
C LEU A 446 -2.02 -4.06 32.71
N GLY A 447 -1.71 -2.76 32.76
CA GLY A 447 -2.67 -1.65 32.64
C GLY A 447 -3.59 -1.74 31.40
N PRO A 448 -4.71 -0.98 31.41
CA PRO A 448 -5.68 -1.04 30.34
C PRO A 448 -5.07 -0.66 28.99
N ALA A 449 -5.67 -1.20 27.92
CA ALA A 449 -5.38 -0.77 26.56
C ALA A 449 -5.62 0.74 26.38
N PRO A 450 -5.10 1.36 25.30
CA PRO A 450 -5.23 2.80 25.07
C PRO A 450 -6.66 3.31 25.17
N ALA A 451 -7.01 4.11 26.18
CA ALA A 451 -8.39 4.59 26.32
C ALA A 451 -8.77 5.54 25.18
N LEU A 452 -9.41 5.02 24.14
CA LEU A 452 -9.94 5.80 23.03
C LEU A 452 -11.44 6.03 23.23
N GLY A 453 -11.84 7.30 23.22
CA GLY A 453 -13.25 7.69 23.15
C GLY A 453 -13.84 7.46 21.75
N ALA A 454 -15.15 7.68 21.62
CA ALA A 454 -15.80 7.72 20.32
C ALA A 454 -15.23 8.88 19.47
N ILE A 455 -14.82 8.58 18.24
CA ILE A 455 -14.24 9.55 17.32
C ILE A 455 -15.16 9.66 16.10
N PRO A 456 -15.43 10.87 15.57
CA PRO A 456 -16.33 11.08 14.44
C PRO A 456 -15.69 10.71 13.09
N VAL A 457 -15.14 9.50 12.99
CA VAL A 457 -14.60 8.92 11.76
C VAL A 457 -15.55 7.82 11.30
N LYS A 458 -15.85 7.78 9.99
CA LYS A 458 -16.76 6.77 9.44
C LYS A 458 -16.24 5.36 9.72
N GLY A 459 -17.11 4.52 10.25
CA GLY A 459 -16.77 3.13 10.58
C GLY A 459 -15.79 3.00 11.75
N TRP A 460 -15.55 4.06 12.53
CA TRP A 460 -14.71 4.00 13.72
C TRP A 460 -15.32 3.06 14.76
N ASP A 461 -14.62 1.96 15.00
CA ASP A 461 -14.98 0.90 15.94
C ASP A 461 -13.73 0.57 16.75
N TYR A 462 -13.76 0.92 18.04
CA TYR A 462 -12.67 0.69 18.97
C TYR A 462 -13.06 -0.37 19.99
N ALA A 463 -12.28 -1.44 20.04
CA ALA A 463 -12.40 -2.50 21.01
C ALA A 463 -11.18 -2.49 21.93
N ALA A 464 -11.38 -2.00 23.16
CA ALA A 464 -10.32 -1.93 24.17
C ALA A 464 -9.79 -3.29 24.61
N ARG A 465 -10.62 -4.33 24.48
CA ARG A 465 -10.21 -5.72 24.58
C ARG A 465 -10.84 -6.44 23.40
N TRP A 466 -10.00 -6.85 22.46
CA TRP A 466 -10.46 -7.59 21.30
C TRP A 466 -10.82 -9.01 21.71
N ASP A 467 -12.10 -9.32 21.70
CA ASP A 467 -12.59 -10.67 21.95
C ASP A 467 -12.46 -11.53 20.68
N GLN A 468 -11.45 -12.39 20.65
CA GLN A 468 -11.32 -13.38 19.59
C GLN A 468 -12.27 -14.54 19.76
N GLU A 469 -12.87 -14.74 20.93
CA GLU A 469 -13.87 -15.79 21.21
C GLU A 469 -15.28 -15.41 20.75
N ARG A 470 -15.49 -14.14 20.37
CA ARG A 470 -16.78 -13.65 19.87
C ARG A 470 -17.31 -14.50 18.72
N GLU A 471 -18.63 -14.58 18.62
CA GLU A 471 -19.30 -15.19 17.48
C GLU A 471 -19.12 -14.32 16.23
N PRO A 472 -18.53 -14.83 15.13
CA PRO A 472 -18.32 -14.03 13.95
C PRO A 472 -19.62 -13.77 13.21
N SER A 473 -19.98 -12.50 13.10
CA SER A 473 -21.06 -12.05 12.23
C SER A 473 -20.57 -11.94 10.79
N PRO A 474 -21.22 -12.59 9.81
CA PRO A 474 -20.86 -12.49 8.40
C PRO A 474 -20.99 -11.06 7.88
N THR A 475 -20.09 -10.63 7.00
CA THR A 475 -20.18 -9.32 6.34
C THR A 475 -21.06 -9.37 5.08
N ALA A 476 -21.27 -8.22 4.45
CA ALA A 476 -21.93 -8.11 3.15
C ALA A 476 -21.19 -8.90 2.04
N GLU A 477 -19.89 -9.15 2.19
CA GLU A 477 -19.11 -9.94 1.23
C GLU A 477 -19.61 -11.38 1.14
N VAL A 478 -20.17 -11.93 2.22
CA VAL A 478 -20.75 -13.30 2.26
C VAL A 478 -21.97 -13.44 1.35
N ALA A 479 -22.59 -12.33 0.94
CA ALA A 479 -23.75 -12.34 0.04
C ALA A 479 -23.46 -13.09 -1.28
N ARG A 480 -22.23 -13.03 -1.82
CA ARG A 480 -21.89 -13.79 -3.03
C ARG A 480 -21.99 -15.29 -2.81
N HIS A 481 -21.52 -15.80 -1.67
CA HIS A 481 -21.60 -17.24 -1.39
C HIS A 481 -23.04 -17.68 -1.22
N ARG A 482 -23.87 -16.86 -0.54
CA ARG A 482 -25.31 -17.14 -0.41
C ARG A 482 -26.01 -17.30 -1.75
N LEU A 483 -25.55 -16.61 -2.80
CA LEU A 483 -26.10 -16.75 -4.15
C LEU A 483 -25.62 -18.02 -4.87
N LEU A 484 -24.43 -18.51 -4.55
CA LEU A 484 -23.90 -19.78 -5.08
C LEU A 484 -24.50 -21.00 -4.37
N VAL A 485 -24.93 -20.86 -3.10
CA VAL A 485 -25.41 -21.96 -2.25
C VAL A 485 -26.54 -22.78 -2.88
N PRO A 486 -27.62 -22.20 -3.46
CA PRO A 486 -28.69 -22.99 -4.08
C PRO A 486 -28.17 -23.91 -5.18
N TYR A 487 -27.32 -23.37 -6.06
CA TYR A 487 -26.70 -24.13 -7.14
C TYR A 487 -25.77 -25.23 -6.61
N ILE A 488 -24.87 -24.90 -5.68
CA ILE A 488 -23.93 -25.87 -5.08
C ILE A 488 -24.72 -27.02 -4.45
N THR A 489 -25.77 -26.70 -3.70
CA THR A 489 -26.57 -27.70 -2.99
C THR A 489 -27.35 -28.58 -3.96
N ALA A 490 -28.01 -28.00 -4.96
CA ALA A 490 -28.73 -28.75 -5.99
C ALA A 490 -27.79 -29.68 -6.77
N LEU A 491 -26.58 -29.20 -7.08
CA LEU A 491 -25.56 -29.98 -7.79
C LEU A 491 -25.12 -31.20 -6.97
N LEU A 492 -24.76 -31.00 -5.69
CA LEU A 492 -24.29 -32.07 -4.81
C LEU A 492 -25.37 -33.13 -4.56
N ARG A 493 -26.63 -32.71 -4.31
CA ARG A 493 -27.75 -33.64 -4.16
C ARG A 493 -28.02 -34.43 -5.43
N SER A 494 -28.03 -33.75 -6.57
CA SER A 494 -28.33 -34.38 -7.85
C SER A 494 -27.27 -35.41 -8.25
N ALA A 495 -26.03 -35.25 -7.79
CA ALA A 495 -24.95 -36.21 -8.00
C ALA A 495 -24.84 -37.27 -6.90
N GLY A 496 -25.67 -37.22 -5.85
CA GLY A 496 -25.58 -38.14 -4.73
C GLY A 496 -24.26 -38.05 -3.97
N SER A 497 -23.69 -36.85 -3.85
CA SER A 497 -22.47 -36.64 -3.05
C SER A 497 -22.78 -36.77 -1.56
N ASP A 498 -22.16 -37.75 -0.91
CA ASP A 498 -22.33 -37.99 0.52
C ASP A 498 -21.21 -37.33 1.33
N SER A 499 -19.98 -37.37 0.81
CA SER A 499 -18.79 -36.85 1.47
C SER A 499 -18.25 -35.62 0.73
N VAL A 500 -18.25 -34.46 1.39
CA VAL A 500 -17.86 -33.18 0.78
C VAL A 500 -16.78 -32.48 1.58
N LEU A 501 -15.69 -32.09 0.92
CA LEU A 501 -14.69 -31.18 1.49
C LEU A 501 -14.99 -29.74 1.06
N LEU A 502 -15.18 -28.87 2.03
CA LEU A 502 -15.45 -27.45 1.84
C LEU A 502 -14.29 -26.60 2.36
N HIS A 503 -13.84 -25.62 1.57
CA HIS A 503 -12.89 -24.61 2.02
C HIS A 503 -13.58 -23.28 2.38
N GLU A 504 -12.90 -22.47 3.21
CA GLU A 504 -13.25 -21.08 3.47
C GLU A 504 -13.21 -20.25 2.17
N PRO A 505 -13.89 -19.09 2.06
CA PRO A 505 -15.02 -18.50 2.81
C PRO A 505 -16.36 -19.25 2.80
N GLY A 506 -16.40 -20.52 2.40
CA GLY A 506 -17.64 -21.31 2.41
C GLY A 506 -18.29 -21.50 3.78
N PHE A 507 -17.58 -21.29 4.90
CA PHE A 507 -18.06 -21.70 6.22
C PHE A 507 -19.25 -20.90 6.76
N SER A 508 -19.39 -19.64 6.39
CA SER A 508 -20.46 -18.78 6.93
C SER A 508 -21.77 -18.86 6.15
N ALA A 509 -21.75 -19.29 4.89
CA ALA A 509 -22.94 -19.39 4.05
C ALA A 509 -23.18 -20.80 3.52
N THR A 510 -22.13 -21.46 3.04
CA THR A 510 -22.21 -22.75 2.36
C THR A 510 -22.27 -23.90 3.36
N ALA A 511 -21.43 -23.91 4.40
CA ALA A 511 -21.41 -25.01 5.37
C ALA A 511 -22.76 -25.26 6.07
N PRO A 512 -23.51 -24.24 6.54
CA PRO A 512 -24.82 -24.46 7.14
C PRO A 512 -25.83 -25.11 6.19
N ALA A 513 -25.81 -24.73 4.91
CA ALA A 513 -26.70 -25.31 3.90
C ALA A 513 -26.31 -26.76 3.55
N LEU A 514 -25.01 -27.05 3.46
CA LEU A 514 -24.52 -28.39 3.15
C LEU A 514 -24.71 -29.38 4.30
N ARG A 515 -24.68 -28.94 5.56
CA ARG A 515 -24.84 -29.80 6.74
C ARG A 515 -26.11 -30.65 6.73
N GLY A 516 -27.19 -30.17 6.09
CA GLY A 516 -28.44 -30.90 5.95
C GLY A 516 -28.60 -31.65 4.61
N CYS A 517 -27.61 -31.58 3.72
CA CYS A 517 -27.71 -32.08 2.34
C CYS A 517 -26.72 -33.19 2.02
N VAL A 518 -25.67 -33.38 2.82
CA VAL A 518 -24.62 -34.39 2.61
C VAL A 518 -24.43 -35.18 3.91
N GLY A 519 -24.11 -36.47 3.84
CA GLY A 519 -23.91 -37.30 5.03
C GLY A 519 -22.67 -36.91 5.84
N ARG A 520 -21.60 -36.47 5.15
CA ARG A 520 -20.35 -36.05 5.76
C ARG A 520 -19.83 -34.74 5.15
N LEU A 521 -19.70 -33.72 5.99
CA LEU A 521 -19.11 -32.42 5.63
C LEU A 521 -17.77 -32.21 6.35
N LEU A 522 -16.70 -32.16 5.56
CA LEU A 522 -15.32 -31.95 6.01
C LEU A 522 -14.93 -30.48 5.73
N CYS A 523 -14.64 -29.69 6.75
CA CYS A 523 -14.29 -28.28 6.57
C CYS A 523 -12.76 -28.09 6.64
N CYS A 524 -12.14 -27.61 5.56
CA CYS A 524 -10.70 -27.43 5.47
C CYS A 524 -10.28 -25.96 5.57
N ALA A 525 -9.56 -25.61 6.63
CA ALA A 525 -9.09 -24.24 6.87
C ALA A 525 -7.77 -23.89 6.14
N ALA A 526 -7.15 -24.80 5.37
CA ALA A 526 -5.90 -24.53 4.64
C ALA A 526 -4.73 -24.04 5.52
N SER A 527 -4.64 -24.49 6.77
CA SER A 527 -3.70 -23.99 7.79
C SER A 527 -4.01 -22.59 8.36
N ASP A 528 -5.17 -22.01 8.04
CA ASP A 528 -5.67 -20.81 8.72
C ASP A 528 -6.21 -21.17 10.11
N THR A 529 -5.41 -20.92 11.14
CA THR A 529 -5.79 -21.23 12.53
C THR A 529 -6.99 -20.41 13.01
N VAL A 530 -7.21 -19.21 12.49
CA VAL A 530 -8.38 -18.40 12.86
C VAL A 530 -9.64 -19.07 12.32
N SER A 531 -9.63 -19.43 11.04
CA SER A 531 -10.72 -20.15 10.39
C SER A 531 -11.01 -21.50 11.05
N GLU A 532 -9.97 -22.24 11.39
CA GLU A 532 -10.07 -23.51 12.12
C GLU A 532 -10.76 -23.32 13.47
N ASN A 533 -10.32 -22.35 14.28
CA ASN A 533 -10.95 -22.04 15.56
C ASN A 533 -12.43 -21.67 15.39
N GLN A 534 -12.78 -20.95 14.32
CA GLN A 534 -14.18 -20.62 14.05
C GLN A 534 -15.03 -21.82 13.67
N LEU A 535 -14.48 -22.76 12.91
CA LEU A 535 -15.16 -24.02 12.61
C LEU A 535 -15.42 -24.83 13.88
N TRP A 536 -14.43 -24.91 14.78
CA TRP A 536 -14.58 -25.59 16.07
C TRP A 536 -15.74 -25.04 16.88
N ARG A 537 -15.81 -23.71 17.02
CA ARG A 537 -16.88 -23.05 17.78
C ARG A 537 -18.26 -23.27 17.19
N ARG A 538 -18.36 -23.42 15.88
CA ARG A 538 -19.61 -23.75 15.16
C ARG A 538 -19.92 -25.25 15.13
N GLY A 539 -19.09 -26.05 15.81
CA GLY A 539 -19.23 -27.49 15.91
C GLY A 539 -19.06 -28.21 14.58
N PHE A 540 -18.27 -27.66 13.66
CA PHE A 540 -17.89 -28.36 12.43
C PHE A 540 -16.65 -29.22 12.68
N SER A 541 -16.61 -30.37 12.01
CA SER A 541 -15.41 -31.17 11.90
C SER A 541 -14.39 -30.44 11.01
N VAL A 542 -13.22 -30.14 11.56
CA VAL A 542 -12.13 -29.53 10.81
C VAL A 542 -11.23 -30.61 10.25
N SER A 543 -10.81 -30.38 9.02
CA SER A 543 -9.90 -31.22 8.24
C SER A 543 -8.60 -30.47 8.05
N ARG A 544 -7.49 -31.07 8.49
CA ARG A 544 -6.15 -30.60 8.17
C ARG A 544 -5.61 -31.36 6.97
N LEU A 545 -4.95 -30.65 6.06
CA LEU A 545 -4.24 -31.27 4.96
C LEU A 545 -2.81 -31.55 5.42
N SER A 546 -2.49 -32.81 5.65
CA SER A 546 -1.11 -33.24 5.93
C SER A 546 -0.50 -33.86 4.67
N GLY A 547 0.61 -33.32 4.18
CA GLY A 547 1.35 -34.02 3.12
C GLY A 547 2.51 -33.24 2.53
N ASP A 548 3.70 -33.84 2.63
CA ASP A 548 4.76 -33.70 1.62
C ASP A 548 4.26 -34.22 0.27
N ALA A 549 4.86 -33.74 -0.81
CA ALA A 549 4.36 -33.79 -2.20
C ALA A 549 3.95 -35.16 -2.79
N ASP A 550 4.14 -36.27 -2.06
CA ASP A 550 3.80 -37.61 -2.51
C ASP A 550 2.99 -38.39 -1.45
N VAL A 551 1.70 -38.58 -1.80
CA VAL A 551 0.86 -39.73 -1.42
C VAL A 551 0.31 -39.72 0.02
N VAL A 552 -1.02 -39.68 0.12
CA VAL A 552 -1.88 -39.64 1.31
C VAL A 552 -1.98 -38.26 1.97
N LEU A 553 -2.87 -37.43 1.42
CA LEU A 553 -3.49 -36.35 2.20
C LEU A 553 -4.50 -37.02 3.15
N SER A 554 -4.05 -37.35 4.35
CA SER A 554 -4.94 -37.73 5.44
C SER A 554 -5.67 -36.48 5.90
N VAL A 555 -6.99 -36.50 5.74
CA VAL A 555 -7.85 -35.51 6.38
C VAL A 555 -8.05 -35.95 7.81
N ASP A 556 -7.34 -35.31 8.73
CA ASP A 556 -7.51 -35.52 10.16
C ASP A 556 -8.82 -34.87 10.60
N GLU A 557 -9.84 -35.66 10.90
CA GLU A 557 -11.05 -35.18 11.57
C GLU A 557 -10.75 -35.05 13.07
N VAL A 558 -10.88 -33.84 13.59
CA VAL A 558 -10.90 -33.60 15.02
C VAL A 558 -12.36 -33.34 15.44
N LEU A 559 -12.77 -33.76 16.64
CA LEU A 559 -14.12 -33.51 17.14
C LEU A 559 -14.07 -32.50 18.30
N PRO A 560 -15.02 -31.54 18.38
CA PRO A 560 -14.96 -30.45 19.35
C PRO A 560 -14.96 -30.90 20.83
N THR A 561 -15.45 -32.11 21.12
CA THR A 561 -15.73 -32.58 22.49
C THR A 561 -14.78 -33.67 22.99
N SER A 562 -13.90 -34.22 22.17
CA SER A 562 -13.00 -35.29 22.62
C SER A 562 -11.72 -34.67 23.20
N ALA A 563 -11.68 -34.53 24.52
CA ALA A 563 -10.44 -34.26 25.27
C ALA A 563 -9.34 -35.33 25.04
N ALA A 564 -9.70 -36.47 24.45
CA ALA A 564 -8.78 -37.43 23.86
C ALA A 564 -8.66 -37.15 22.35
N GLY A 565 -7.52 -36.64 21.90
CA GLY A 565 -7.22 -36.28 20.51
C GLY A 565 -7.18 -37.47 19.56
N GLY A 566 -8.32 -38.09 19.30
CA GLY A 566 -8.47 -39.06 18.23
C GLY A 566 -8.46 -38.31 16.90
N SER A 567 -7.34 -38.36 16.18
CA SER A 567 -7.34 -38.02 14.76
C SER A 567 -7.87 -39.20 13.97
N THR A 568 -8.92 -39.02 13.17
CA THR A 568 -9.29 -40.00 12.15
C THR A 568 -8.86 -39.49 10.78
N SER A 569 -7.94 -40.21 10.15
CA SER A 569 -7.53 -39.95 8.76
C SER A 569 -8.62 -40.40 7.79
N VAL A 570 -9.08 -39.49 6.93
CA VAL A 570 -9.94 -39.82 5.77
C VAL A 570 -9.08 -39.87 4.51
N GLU A 571 -9.20 -40.95 3.77
CA GLU A 571 -8.58 -41.06 2.45
C GLU A 571 -9.30 -40.15 1.45
N LEU A 572 -8.54 -39.37 0.66
CA LEU A 572 -9.10 -38.51 -0.38
C LEU A 572 -10.02 -39.23 -1.38
N GLY A 573 -9.79 -40.53 -1.61
CA GLY A 573 -10.63 -41.34 -2.51
C GLY A 573 -12.10 -41.45 -2.07
N LEU A 574 -12.37 -41.19 -0.78
CA LEU A 574 -13.69 -41.23 -0.16
C LEU A 574 -14.41 -39.87 -0.17
N ILE A 575 -13.85 -38.85 -0.82
CA ILE A 575 -14.45 -37.50 -0.88
C ILE A 575 -15.15 -37.34 -2.23
N ASP A 576 -16.48 -37.27 -2.26
CA ASP A 576 -17.27 -37.20 -3.49
C ASP A 576 -17.21 -35.82 -4.15
N ALA A 577 -17.00 -34.76 -3.37
CA ALA A 577 -16.89 -33.41 -3.91
C ALA A 577 -15.85 -32.54 -3.19
N LEU A 578 -15.15 -31.71 -3.97
CA LEU A 578 -14.32 -30.60 -3.49
C LEU A 578 -15.03 -29.27 -3.79
N VAL A 579 -15.28 -28.47 -2.76
CA VAL A 579 -15.89 -27.13 -2.86
C VAL A 579 -14.88 -26.09 -2.36
N LEU A 580 -14.12 -25.53 -3.30
CA LEU A 580 -12.96 -24.67 -3.04
C LEU A 580 -13.28 -23.21 -3.39
N LEU A 581 -13.74 -22.43 -2.39
CA LEU A 581 -14.32 -21.09 -2.61
C LEU A 581 -13.35 -19.92 -2.33
N ASP A 582 -12.07 -20.08 -2.65
CA ASP A 582 -11.00 -19.14 -2.27
C ASP A 582 -11.13 -17.75 -2.96
N ASP A 583 -10.71 -16.68 -2.27
CA ASP A 583 -10.80 -15.30 -2.75
C ASP A 583 -9.53 -14.77 -3.40
N CYS A 584 -8.58 -15.66 -3.67
CA CYS A 584 -7.33 -15.32 -4.31
C CYS A 584 -7.40 -15.42 -5.85
N GLY A 585 -6.43 -14.80 -6.52
CA GLY A 585 -6.26 -14.94 -7.97
C GLY A 585 -5.79 -16.34 -8.36
N VAL A 586 -5.97 -16.72 -9.62
CA VAL A 586 -5.70 -18.08 -10.15
C VAL A 586 -4.31 -18.62 -9.78
N ALA A 587 -3.27 -17.78 -9.82
CA ALA A 587 -1.90 -18.22 -9.49
C ALA A 587 -1.75 -18.63 -8.01
N ALA A 588 -2.29 -17.84 -7.08
CA ALA A 588 -2.31 -18.18 -5.66
C ALA A 588 -3.21 -19.38 -5.39
N TRP A 589 -4.36 -19.45 -6.06
CA TRP A 589 -5.26 -20.58 -5.98
C TRP A 589 -4.54 -21.88 -6.36
N ARG A 590 -3.80 -21.89 -7.48
CA ARG A 590 -3.00 -23.05 -7.91
C ARG A 590 -1.99 -23.48 -6.85
N ALA A 591 -1.28 -22.52 -6.25
CA ALA A 591 -0.30 -22.81 -5.22
C ALA A 591 -0.95 -23.45 -3.98
N HIS A 592 -2.16 -23.04 -3.61
CA HIS A 592 -2.88 -23.58 -2.46
C HIS A 592 -3.52 -24.95 -2.74
N TRP A 593 -4.16 -25.10 -3.89
CA TRP A 593 -5.14 -26.16 -4.13
C TRP A 593 -4.77 -27.12 -5.26
N GLY A 594 -3.84 -26.74 -6.14
CA GLY A 594 -3.52 -27.52 -7.34
C GLY A 594 -3.10 -28.95 -7.02
N ALA A 595 -2.24 -29.13 -6.02
CA ALA A 595 -1.79 -30.45 -5.59
C ALA A 595 -2.93 -31.32 -5.03
N LEU A 596 -3.82 -30.75 -4.21
CA LEU A 596 -5.00 -31.43 -3.67
C LEU A 596 -5.94 -31.90 -4.78
N VAL A 597 -6.26 -31.00 -5.72
CA VAL A 597 -7.15 -31.31 -6.84
C VAL A 597 -6.53 -32.39 -7.73
N ALA A 598 -5.25 -32.26 -8.10
CA ALA A 598 -4.56 -33.27 -8.91
C ALA A 598 -4.52 -34.64 -8.21
N ALA A 599 -4.24 -34.68 -6.90
CA ALA A 599 -4.26 -35.92 -6.12
C ALA A 599 -5.66 -36.56 -6.11
N ARG A 600 -6.71 -35.75 -5.94
CA ARG A 600 -8.09 -36.25 -5.94
C ARG A 600 -8.54 -36.76 -7.31
N LEU A 601 -8.15 -36.07 -8.39
CA LEU A 601 -8.41 -36.50 -9.77
C LEU A 601 -7.75 -37.84 -10.07
N ARG A 602 -6.48 -38.01 -9.67
CA ARG A 602 -5.75 -39.29 -9.76
C ARG A 602 -6.45 -40.41 -8.98
N ALA A 603 -6.89 -40.13 -7.76
CA ALA A 603 -7.64 -41.09 -6.94
C ALA A 603 -8.99 -41.47 -7.58
N ALA A 604 -9.72 -40.51 -8.16
CA ALA A 604 -10.97 -40.78 -8.88
C ALA A 604 -10.74 -41.72 -10.06
N ARG A 605 -9.69 -41.46 -10.85
CA ARG A 605 -9.31 -42.30 -11.99
C ARG A 605 -8.94 -43.72 -11.57
N ALA A 606 -8.17 -43.87 -10.49
CA ALA A 606 -7.79 -45.17 -9.97
C ALA A 606 -9.03 -46.00 -9.57
N ARG A 607 -10.00 -45.36 -8.88
CA ARG A 607 -11.25 -45.99 -8.47
C ARG A 607 -12.12 -46.43 -9.64
N LEU A 608 -12.26 -45.59 -10.67
CA LEU A 608 -12.97 -45.91 -11.90
C LEU A 608 -12.40 -47.13 -12.62
N ARG A 609 -11.06 -47.27 -12.62
CA ARG A 609 -10.37 -48.41 -13.23
C ARG A 609 -10.56 -49.70 -12.43
N SER A 610 -10.70 -49.61 -11.10
CA SER A 610 -10.85 -50.79 -10.24
C SER A 610 -12.28 -51.29 -10.11
N GLU A 611 -13.28 -50.41 -10.07
CA GLU A 611 -14.68 -50.77 -9.76
C GLU A 611 -15.50 -51.18 -11.01
N GLY A 612 -14.99 -50.93 -12.23
CA GLY A 612 -15.77 -51.11 -13.46
C GLY A 612 -16.76 -49.96 -13.66
N SER A 613 -16.99 -49.54 -14.90
CA SER A 613 -17.53 -48.19 -15.20
C SER A 613 -18.99 -47.94 -14.84
N CYS A 614 -19.74 -48.94 -14.34
CA CYS A 614 -21.19 -48.83 -14.14
C CYS A 614 -21.56 -48.14 -12.82
N ASP A 615 -20.81 -48.44 -11.75
CA ASP A 615 -21.19 -48.08 -10.37
C ASP A 615 -20.20 -47.09 -9.73
N ALA A 616 -19.15 -46.70 -10.46
CA ALA A 616 -18.16 -45.77 -9.94
C ALA A 616 -18.82 -44.41 -9.66
N GLN A 617 -18.84 -44.04 -8.39
CA GLN A 617 -19.38 -42.77 -7.92
C GLN A 617 -18.56 -41.62 -8.52
N GLY A 618 -19.22 -40.79 -9.32
CA GLY A 618 -18.55 -39.66 -9.96
C GLY A 618 -18.09 -38.60 -8.96
N PHE A 619 -17.20 -37.72 -9.41
CA PHE A 619 -16.56 -36.70 -8.59
C PHE A 619 -16.97 -35.29 -9.02
N ILE A 620 -17.21 -34.39 -8.06
CA ILE A 620 -17.53 -32.98 -8.32
C ILE A 620 -16.39 -32.07 -7.86
N LEU A 621 -15.99 -31.14 -8.71
CA LEU A 621 -15.12 -30.02 -8.36
C LEU A 621 -15.86 -28.70 -8.55
N ILE A 622 -16.01 -27.93 -7.47
CA ILE A 622 -16.57 -26.58 -7.50
C ILE A 622 -15.46 -25.62 -7.08
N LEU A 623 -15.24 -24.58 -7.88
CA LEU A 623 -14.24 -23.57 -7.60
C LEU A 623 -14.78 -22.16 -7.76
N LEU A 624 -14.33 -21.27 -6.87
CA LEU A 624 -14.44 -19.83 -6.97
C LEU A 624 -13.03 -19.26 -6.91
N CYS A 625 -12.73 -18.26 -7.73
CA CYS A 625 -11.49 -17.50 -7.64
C CYS A 625 -11.71 -16.03 -8.03
N GLU A 626 -10.83 -15.14 -7.57
CA GLU A 626 -10.80 -13.76 -8.04
C GLU A 626 -10.33 -13.73 -9.49
N GLY A 627 -11.23 -13.30 -10.38
CA GLY A 627 -11.02 -13.22 -11.83
C GLY A 627 -10.50 -11.85 -12.25
N SER A 628 -9.36 -11.41 -11.72
CA SER A 628 -8.66 -10.23 -12.28
C SER A 628 -8.42 -10.43 -13.79
N ASP A 629 -8.21 -11.68 -14.20
CA ASP A 629 -8.29 -12.15 -15.58
C ASP A 629 -9.37 -13.22 -15.76
N ALA A 630 -10.61 -12.81 -16.05
CA ALA A 630 -11.71 -13.73 -16.34
C ALA A 630 -11.44 -14.63 -17.57
N ALA A 631 -10.50 -14.26 -18.45
CA ALA A 631 -10.09 -15.08 -19.58
C ALA A 631 -9.15 -16.23 -19.17
N ALA A 632 -8.57 -16.18 -17.97
CA ALA A 632 -7.74 -17.26 -17.44
C ALA A 632 -8.57 -18.45 -16.93
N LEU A 633 -9.83 -18.23 -16.49
CA LEU A 633 -10.69 -19.29 -15.94
C LEU A 633 -10.93 -20.45 -16.93
N PRO A 634 -11.24 -20.23 -18.23
CA PRO A 634 -11.31 -21.32 -19.21
C PRO A 634 -10.04 -22.17 -19.30
N SER A 635 -8.88 -21.54 -19.53
CA SER A 635 -7.59 -22.24 -19.60
C SER A 635 -7.29 -22.99 -18.30
N PHE A 636 -7.65 -22.40 -17.17
CA PHE A 636 -7.45 -22.98 -15.86
C PHE A 636 -8.33 -24.22 -15.62
N VAL A 637 -9.58 -24.19 -16.06
CA VAL A 637 -10.49 -25.34 -16.04
C VAL A 637 -9.98 -26.44 -16.98
N GLU A 638 -9.51 -26.07 -18.18
CA GLU A 638 -8.93 -27.00 -19.17
C GLU A 638 -7.70 -27.73 -18.64
N GLU A 639 -6.84 -27.07 -17.87
CA GLU A 639 -5.69 -27.72 -17.21
C GLU A 639 -6.13 -28.89 -16.31
N PHE A 640 -7.20 -28.74 -15.53
CA PHE A 640 -7.72 -29.84 -14.71
C PHE A 640 -8.37 -30.94 -15.53
N LEU A 641 -9.00 -30.61 -16.66
CA LEU A 641 -9.53 -31.60 -17.60
C LEU A 641 -8.39 -32.44 -18.20
N VAL A 642 -7.27 -31.80 -18.54
CA VAL A 642 -6.06 -32.48 -19.03
C VAL A 642 -5.44 -33.35 -17.93
N GLU A 643 -5.33 -32.83 -16.70
CA GLU A 643 -4.77 -33.56 -15.54
C GLU A 643 -5.62 -34.77 -15.15
N ALA A 644 -6.96 -34.67 -15.26
CA ALA A 644 -7.86 -35.81 -15.10
C ALA A 644 -7.55 -36.94 -16.10
N GLY A 645 -6.94 -36.58 -17.24
CA GLY A 645 -6.62 -37.47 -18.34
C GLY A 645 -7.85 -37.75 -19.20
N GLY A 646 -7.66 -37.89 -20.51
CA GLY A 646 -8.76 -38.10 -21.47
C GLY A 646 -9.60 -39.36 -21.28
N GLU A 647 -9.26 -40.22 -20.31
CA GLU A 647 -10.09 -41.37 -19.90
C GLU A 647 -11.25 -40.96 -18.97
N LEU A 648 -11.10 -39.87 -18.22
CA LEU A 648 -12.13 -39.34 -17.35
C LEU A 648 -13.00 -38.39 -18.18
N GLU A 649 -14.22 -38.80 -18.49
CA GLU A 649 -15.21 -37.88 -19.04
C GLU A 649 -15.52 -36.81 -17.99
N ALA A 650 -14.92 -35.64 -18.19
CA ALA A 650 -15.08 -34.49 -17.34
C ALA A 650 -15.88 -33.42 -18.10
N THR A 651 -17.02 -33.04 -17.53
CA THR A 651 -17.96 -32.09 -18.13
C THR A 651 -18.02 -30.83 -17.29
N LEU A 652 -17.93 -29.68 -17.96
CA LEU A 652 -18.15 -28.37 -17.34
C LEU A 652 -19.67 -28.16 -17.18
N ASP A 653 -20.17 -28.15 -15.94
CA ASP A 653 -21.62 -27.99 -15.69
C ASP A 653 -22.03 -26.51 -15.77
N VAL A 654 -21.31 -25.66 -15.04
CA VAL A 654 -21.51 -24.21 -15.04
C VAL A 654 -20.18 -23.49 -15.04
N ARG A 655 -20.14 -22.41 -15.81
CA ARG A 655 -19.12 -21.38 -15.73
C ARG A 655 -19.78 -20.01 -15.82
N VAL A 656 -19.58 -19.18 -14.82
CA VAL A 656 -20.06 -17.79 -14.81
C VAL A 656 -18.97 -16.85 -14.31
N SER A 657 -19.03 -15.61 -14.78
CA SER A 657 -18.26 -14.50 -14.24
C SER A 657 -19.21 -13.41 -13.79
N PHE A 658 -18.82 -12.68 -12.75
CA PHE A 658 -19.62 -11.58 -12.20
C PHE A 658 -18.72 -10.56 -11.50
N LYS A 659 -19.22 -9.34 -11.32
CA LYS A 659 -18.59 -8.27 -10.54
C LYS A 659 -19.30 -8.10 -9.21
N GLN A 660 -18.51 -7.90 -8.16
CA GLN A 660 -19.01 -7.46 -6.86
C GLN A 660 -18.04 -6.40 -6.34
N GLY A 661 -18.54 -5.19 -6.13
CA GLY A 661 -17.70 -4.03 -5.85
C GLY A 661 -16.75 -3.72 -7.01
N SER A 662 -15.46 -3.55 -6.71
CA SER A 662 -14.41 -3.31 -7.71
C SER A 662 -13.79 -4.59 -8.29
N ARG A 663 -14.18 -5.77 -7.79
CA ARG A 663 -13.57 -7.06 -8.13
C ARG A 663 -14.43 -7.85 -9.10
N ARG A 664 -13.75 -8.68 -9.90
CA ARG A 664 -14.34 -9.67 -10.79
C ARG A 664 -14.11 -11.06 -10.21
N TRP A 665 -15.09 -11.92 -10.37
CA TRP A 665 -15.09 -13.27 -9.83
C TRP A 665 -15.35 -14.26 -10.94
N GLY A 666 -14.68 -15.40 -10.86
CA GLY A 666 -14.89 -16.56 -11.71
C GLY A 666 -15.41 -17.72 -10.89
N PHE A 667 -16.56 -18.27 -11.27
CA PHE A 667 -17.14 -19.46 -10.66
C PHE A 667 -17.25 -20.56 -11.72
N ALA A 668 -16.78 -21.76 -11.39
CA ALA A 668 -16.89 -22.92 -12.25
C ALA A 668 -17.21 -24.19 -11.44
N SER A 669 -17.83 -25.15 -12.11
CA SER A 669 -18.13 -26.46 -11.56
C SER A 669 -17.92 -27.53 -12.62
N LEU A 670 -17.21 -28.58 -12.25
CA LEU A 670 -16.90 -29.72 -13.10
C LEU A 670 -17.48 -30.99 -12.50
N LYS A 671 -17.98 -31.87 -13.36
CA LYS A 671 -18.45 -33.22 -13.04
C LYS A 671 -17.53 -34.22 -13.74
N LEU A 672 -17.06 -35.23 -13.02
CA LEU A 672 -16.13 -36.23 -13.53
C LEU A 672 -16.72 -37.64 -13.37
N ALA A 673 -16.86 -38.37 -14.48
CA ALA A 673 -17.43 -39.72 -14.53
C ALA A 673 -18.77 -39.87 -13.79
N VAL A 674 -19.56 -38.79 -13.72
CA VAL A 674 -20.92 -38.85 -13.22
C VAL A 674 -21.78 -39.22 -14.42
N ALA A 675 -22.40 -40.40 -14.41
CA ALA A 675 -23.44 -40.76 -15.38
C ALA A 675 -24.40 -39.59 -15.53
N GLU A 676 -24.84 -39.26 -16.76
CA GLU A 676 -25.62 -38.05 -17.07
C GLU A 676 -26.58 -37.76 -15.91
N VAL A 677 -26.18 -36.79 -15.08
CA VAL A 677 -26.94 -36.45 -13.88
C VAL A 677 -28.26 -35.99 -14.44
N GLY A 678 -29.30 -36.83 -14.27
CA GLY A 678 -30.63 -36.55 -14.78
C GLY A 678 -30.93 -35.11 -14.43
N SER A 679 -31.29 -34.31 -15.43
CA SER A 679 -31.49 -32.87 -15.29
C SER A 679 -32.68 -32.60 -14.37
N GLY A 680 -32.47 -32.80 -13.07
CA GLY A 680 -33.45 -32.55 -12.04
C GLY A 680 -33.93 -31.12 -12.22
N SER A 681 -35.24 -30.94 -12.15
CA SER A 681 -35.86 -29.63 -12.29
C SER A 681 -35.22 -28.61 -11.35
N GLU A 682 -34.81 -29.03 -10.15
CA GLU A 682 -34.09 -28.22 -9.17
C GLU A 682 -32.72 -27.73 -9.68
N LEU A 683 -31.83 -28.62 -10.17
CA LEU A 683 -30.51 -28.23 -10.67
C LEU A 683 -30.62 -27.35 -11.93
N SER A 684 -31.56 -27.66 -12.81
CA SER A 684 -31.82 -26.85 -14.02
C SER A 684 -32.28 -25.43 -13.68
N LEU A 685 -33.18 -25.31 -12.70
CA LEU A 685 -33.65 -24.01 -12.21
C LEU A 685 -32.51 -23.23 -11.55
N ALA A 686 -31.80 -23.85 -10.59
CA ALA A 686 -30.69 -23.19 -9.87
C ALA A 686 -29.56 -22.75 -10.83
N ARG A 687 -29.27 -23.55 -11.85
CA ARG A 687 -28.33 -23.20 -12.93
C ARG A 687 -28.80 -21.96 -13.69
N SER A 688 -30.06 -21.94 -14.10
CA SER A 688 -30.66 -20.84 -14.86
C SER A 688 -30.68 -19.54 -14.06
N GLU A 689 -31.03 -19.61 -12.78
CA GLU A 689 -31.02 -18.48 -11.85
C GLU A 689 -29.60 -17.92 -11.66
N LEU A 690 -28.61 -18.80 -11.42
CA LEU A 690 -27.21 -18.38 -11.27
C LEU A 690 -26.67 -17.69 -12.53
N GLN A 691 -26.96 -18.24 -13.71
CA GLN A 691 -26.55 -17.66 -14.98
C GLN A 691 -27.23 -16.31 -15.26
N LEU A 692 -28.53 -16.20 -14.97
CA LEU A 692 -29.28 -14.94 -15.11
C LEU A 692 -28.71 -13.88 -14.18
N TRP A 693 -28.48 -14.23 -12.92
CA TRP A 693 -27.90 -13.33 -11.93
C TRP A 693 -26.50 -12.87 -12.35
N ALA A 694 -25.62 -13.79 -12.76
CA ALA A 694 -24.27 -13.46 -13.18
C ALA A 694 -24.26 -12.50 -14.40
N LYS A 695 -25.17 -12.71 -15.37
CA LYS A 695 -25.34 -11.80 -16.51
C LYS A 695 -25.72 -10.38 -16.10
N GLN A 696 -26.56 -10.23 -15.07
CA GLN A 696 -26.95 -8.91 -14.54
C GLN A 696 -25.80 -8.19 -13.82
N HIS A 697 -24.77 -8.92 -13.42
CA HIS A 697 -23.64 -8.42 -12.62
C HIS A 697 -22.29 -8.48 -13.36
N SER A 698 -22.26 -8.80 -14.67
CA SER A 698 -21.01 -9.02 -15.43
C SER A 698 -20.20 -7.77 -15.76
#